data_AF-A0A166FHZ1-F1
#
_entry.id   AF-A0A166FHZ1-F1
#
_cell.length_a   1.000
_cell.length_b   1.000
_cell.length_c   1.000
_cell.angle_alpha   90.00
_cell.angle_beta   90.00
_cell.angle_gamma   90.00
#
_symmetry.space_group_name_H-M   'P 1'
#
loop_
_entity.id
_entity.type
_entity.pdbx_description
1 polymer ?
#
loop_
_entity_poly.entity_id
_entity_poly.type
_entity_poly.pdbx_seq_one_letter_code
_entity_poly.pdbx_strand_id
1 'polypeptide(L)'
;MITHGCYTRTRHKHKLKKTFVMLSAGLGLFFYVNQNSFANGENYFKLSSDSKLLTQNAAQNRLFYTLKTGETVADLSKSQNINLSTIWSLNKHLYSSESEMMKAAPGQQIILPLKKLPVEYSALPHLGSAPVVAAGGVAGHTNKMAKMSPDMTKSNMTDDKALNYAAQQAASLGSQLQSRSLNGDYAKDAALGMAGNQASSQLQAWLQHYGTAEVNLQSGNNFDGSSLDFLLPFYDTEEMLAFGQVGARYIDSRFTANLGAGQRFFLPENMLGYNVFIDQDFSGDNTRLGIGGEYWRDYFKSSVNGYFRMSGWHESYNKKDYDERPVNGFDIRFNGYLPSYPALGAKLMYEQYYGDNVALFNADKLQSNPGAATVGVNYTPVPLVTMGVDYRHGTGNENDLLYSMQFRYQFDKPWSQQIEPQYVNELRTLSGSRYDLVQRNNNIILEYKKQDILSLSIPHDINGTEHSTQKIQLSVKSKYGLDRIVWDDSALRSQGGQIQHSGSQSAQDYQAILPAYVQGGSNIYKVTARAYDRNGNSSNNVQLTITVLSNGQVVDQVGVTDFTADKTSAKADGIEAITYTAIVKKNGVIQANVPVSFDIVSGDATLSARSATTNSSGKATVTLKSNKPGQVVVSAKTAEMTSALNANAVIFVDQTKASITEIKADKTTAVANGKDAVTYTVKVMKDGKPLSGEEVTFTTTLGTLSKSTEKTNTNGYAKVTLTSTNQGKSLVSASVSNAAVDVKAPEVEFFTQLTIDNGNVEIVGTGAKGKLPNVWLQYGQVNLKASGGNGKYTWYSANPAIASVDPSSGQVTLKDKGETTITVVSGDKQTAIYTIAMPNSIVSVNSSGRVDYNTANNICKNIKGSLPSSIKELKDLYDDWGAANKYQHYSQESITAWTLQTSKNKVQGVASTYDLVRENPLIDKVDIARNYAYAVCVR
;
A
#
# COMPACT_ATOMS: atom_id res chain seq x y z
N MET A 1 3.57 76.01 9.81
CA MET A 1 4.74 75.69 10.67
C MET A 1 5.39 74.44 10.07
N ILE A 2 6.65 74.46 9.61
CA ILE A 2 7.91 74.54 10.39
C ILE A 2 8.17 73.21 11.12
N THR A 3 9.25 72.44 10.90
CA THR A 3 10.26 72.29 9.80
C THR A 3 11.15 71.06 10.12
N HIS A 4 12.04 70.66 9.19
CA HIS A 4 13.12 69.65 9.35
C HIS A 4 12.66 68.18 9.41
N GLY A 5 13.19 67.23 8.62
CA GLY A 5 14.08 67.34 7.46
C GLY A 5 15.58 67.27 7.77
N CYS A 6 16.24 66.19 7.30
CA CYS A 6 17.69 66.12 7.15
C CYS A 6 18.03 65.41 5.82
N TYR A 7 19.03 65.93 5.10
CA TYR A 7 19.39 65.57 3.72
C TYR A 7 20.76 64.90 3.67
N THR A 8 21.00 63.98 2.72
CA THR A 8 22.09 64.00 1.70
C THR A 8 21.99 62.73 0.82
N ARG A 9 21.85 62.81 -0.51
CA ARG A 9 22.89 63.04 -1.57
C ARG A 9 23.94 61.90 -1.62
N THR A 10 24.31 61.31 -2.76
CA THR A 10 24.05 61.61 -4.21
C THR A 10 24.27 60.30 -5.06
N ARG A 11 24.19 60.17 -6.40
CA ARG A 11 24.15 61.01 -7.64
C ARG A 11 23.51 60.15 -8.78
N HIS A 12 23.00 60.61 -9.94
CA HIS A 12 22.80 61.98 -10.45
C HIS A 12 21.60 62.22 -11.40
N LYS A 13 21.64 61.73 -12.67
CA LYS A 13 20.79 62.04 -13.86
C LYS A 13 20.99 60.88 -14.88
N HIS A 14 20.11 60.53 -15.84
CA HIS A 14 19.43 61.38 -16.85
C HIS A 14 18.30 60.64 -17.61
N LYS A 15 17.40 61.43 -18.24
CA LYS A 15 16.56 61.09 -19.43
C LYS A 15 15.43 60.04 -19.28
N LEU A 16 14.35 60.38 -18.56
CA LEU A 16 13.00 60.04 -19.04
C LEU A 16 12.70 60.85 -20.31
N LYS A 17 13.11 60.35 -21.48
CA LYS A 17 12.65 60.83 -22.81
C LYS A 17 13.06 59.89 -23.98
N LYS A 18 12.83 58.57 -23.83
CA LYS A 18 12.94 57.58 -24.93
C LYS A 18 12.30 56.22 -24.57
N THR A 19 10.98 56.20 -24.37
CA THR A 19 10.24 54.95 -24.00
C THR A 19 8.85 54.87 -24.66
N PHE A 20 8.65 55.56 -25.78
CA PHE A 20 7.37 55.57 -26.52
C PHE A 20 7.51 55.47 -28.05
N VAL A 21 8.72 55.19 -28.53
CA VAL A 21 9.02 54.94 -29.96
C VAL A 21 10.12 53.87 -30.04
N MET A 22 9.75 52.61 -29.81
CA MET A 22 10.55 51.40 -30.08
C MET A 22 9.67 50.14 -29.96
N LEU A 23 8.61 50.07 -30.76
CA LEU A 23 7.71 48.89 -30.86
C LEU A 23 7.44 48.51 -32.32
N SER A 24 8.42 48.80 -33.18
CA SER A 24 8.38 48.68 -34.64
C SER A 24 9.73 48.26 -35.24
N ALA A 25 10.60 47.66 -34.42
CA ALA A 25 11.96 47.23 -34.80
C ALA A 25 12.34 45.92 -34.08
N GLY A 26 11.72 44.81 -34.46
CA GLY A 26 11.93 43.49 -33.86
C GLY A 26 11.42 42.32 -34.71
N LEU A 27 11.37 42.50 -36.03
CA LEU A 27 10.63 41.62 -36.95
C LEU A 27 11.41 41.33 -38.25
N GLY A 28 12.74 41.35 -38.19
CA GLY A 28 13.58 41.29 -39.39
C GLY A 28 15.05 40.98 -39.14
N LEU A 29 15.35 39.81 -38.55
CA LEU A 29 16.67 39.15 -38.58
C LEU A 29 16.56 37.74 -37.96
N PHE A 30 16.33 36.72 -38.80
CA PHE A 30 16.81 35.31 -38.67
C PHE A 30 16.16 34.42 -39.75
N PHE A 31 16.54 34.63 -41.01
CA PHE A 31 16.28 33.71 -42.12
C PHE A 31 17.57 33.52 -42.92
N TYR A 32 18.36 32.50 -42.60
CA TYR A 32 18.95 31.51 -43.53
C TYR A 32 19.97 30.60 -42.82
N VAL A 33 19.87 29.27 -43.03
CA VAL A 33 20.87 28.40 -43.68
C VAL A 33 20.37 26.93 -43.70
N ASN A 34 20.13 26.43 -44.91
CA ASN A 34 19.99 25.05 -45.41
C ASN A 34 19.53 23.85 -44.52
N GLN A 35 18.36 23.31 -44.92
CA GLN A 35 18.18 22.00 -45.59
C GLN A 35 19.03 20.78 -45.17
N ASN A 36 18.35 19.68 -44.79
CA ASN A 36 18.21 18.50 -45.69
C ASN A 36 17.24 17.41 -45.14
N SER A 37 16.33 16.95 -46.01
CA SER A 37 15.83 15.56 -46.23
C SER A 37 15.38 14.62 -45.09
N PHE A 38 14.43 13.68 -45.29
CA PHE A 38 13.21 13.59 -46.13
C PHE A 38 12.43 12.29 -45.76
N ALA A 39 11.13 12.24 -46.08
CA ALA A 39 10.32 11.04 -46.43
C ALA A 39 9.94 9.95 -45.38
N ASN A 40 8.62 9.87 -45.13
CA ASN A 40 7.71 8.72 -45.29
C ASN A 40 7.82 7.41 -44.46
N GLY A 41 6.66 6.95 -43.95
CA GLY A 41 6.34 5.52 -43.74
C GLY A 41 5.68 4.90 -44.99
N GLU A 42 5.12 3.68 -45.00
CA GLU A 42 4.73 2.71 -43.95
C GLU A 42 4.87 1.25 -44.54
N ASN A 43 4.08 0.17 -44.34
CA ASN A 43 2.93 -0.22 -43.49
C ASN A 43 2.78 -1.79 -43.45
N TYR A 44 1.94 -2.32 -42.53
CA TYR A 44 1.40 -3.71 -42.42
C TYR A 44 2.42 -4.88 -42.23
N PHE A 45 2.13 -6.09 -41.71
CA PHE A 45 0.97 -6.82 -41.09
C PHE A 45 1.49 -7.70 -39.89
N LYS A 46 0.68 -8.52 -39.17
CA LYS A 46 1.17 -9.63 -38.27
C LYS A 46 0.49 -10.99 -38.63
N LEU A 47 0.48 -12.12 -37.89
CA LEU A 47 0.94 -12.57 -36.55
C LEU A 47 1.37 -14.06 -36.61
N SER A 48 2.21 -14.51 -35.67
CA SER A 48 2.04 -15.81 -34.99
C SER A 48 2.79 -15.84 -33.64
N SER A 49 2.51 -16.84 -32.81
CA SER A 49 2.88 -16.94 -31.39
C SER A 49 4.01 -17.93 -31.10
N ASP A 50 4.89 -17.63 -30.12
CA ASP A 50 4.89 -18.43 -28.87
C ASP A 50 5.67 -17.81 -27.67
N SER A 51 5.22 -18.20 -26.48
CA SER A 51 5.85 -18.33 -25.15
C SER A 51 7.08 -17.50 -24.68
N LYS A 52 6.81 -16.65 -23.67
CA LYS A 52 7.51 -16.53 -22.35
C LYS A 52 9.04 -16.31 -22.30
N LEU A 53 9.46 -15.05 -22.11
CA LEU A 53 9.88 -14.50 -20.79
C LEU A 53 10.40 -13.06 -20.93
N LEU A 54 9.64 -12.07 -20.44
CA LEU A 54 10.07 -10.66 -20.35
C LEU A 54 9.49 -10.03 -19.08
N THR A 55 10.33 -9.51 -18.19
CA THR A 55 9.91 -8.69 -17.06
C THR A 55 9.65 -7.26 -17.53
N GLN A 56 8.38 -6.93 -17.82
CA GLN A 56 7.99 -5.55 -18.10
C GLN A 56 8.11 -4.70 -16.83
N ASN A 57 8.75 -3.54 -16.95
CA ASN A 57 8.78 -2.51 -15.92
C ASN A 57 8.21 -1.22 -16.54
N ALA A 58 6.98 -0.86 -16.16
CA ALA A 58 6.09 -0.04 -16.98
C ALA A 58 6.46 1.46 -17.10
N ALA A 59 7.52 1.92 -16.42
CA ALA A 59 7.87 3.33 -16.32
C ALA A 59 8.94 3.83 -17.33
N GLN A 60 9.63 2.96 -18.07
CA GLN A 60 10.62 3.38 -19.08
C GLN A 60 10.64 2.47 -20.33
N ASN A 61 10.68 3.08 -21.52
CA ASN A 61 10.74 2.38 -22.83
C ASN A 61 12.13 1.76 -23.13
N ARG A 62 12.66 0.95 -22.21
CA ARG A 62 14.00 0.34 -22.27
C ARG A 62 13.93 -1.17 -22.06
N LEU A 63 14.66 -1.91 -22.89
CA LEU A 63 14.85 -3.36 -22.81
C LEU A 63 16.30 -3.65 -22.45
N PHE A 64 16.55 -4.41 -21.38
CA PHE A 64 17.90 -4.80 -20.98
C PHE A 64 18.26 -6.13 -21.65
N TYR A 65 19.12 -6.08 -22.67
CA TYR A 65 19.64 -7.26 -23.35
C TYR A 65 21.00 -7.66 -22.76
N THR A 66 21.36 -8.94 -22.82
CA THR A 66 22.68 -9.45 -22.38
C THR A 66 23.33 -10.19 -23.55
N LEU A 67 24.53 -9.76 -23.95
CA LEU A 67 25.23 -10.30 -25.12
C LEU A 67 25.58 -11.79 -24.94
N LYS A 68 25.32 -12.60 -25.96
CA LYS A 68 25.63 -14.03 -25.99
C LYS A 68 27.06 -14.30 -26.44
N THR A 69 27.56 -15.51 -26.18
CA THR A 69 28.89 -15.94 -26.63
C THR A 69 29.01 -15.88 -28.15
N GLY A 70 29.85 -14.98 -28.66
CA GLY A 70 30.05 -14.76 -30.10
C GLY A 70 29.14 -13.69 -30.73
N GLU A 71 28.29 -13.02 -29.96
CA GLU A 71 27.42 -11.94 -30.41
C GLU A 71 28.03 -10.56 -30.08
N THR A 72 28.11 -9.65 -31.06
CA THR A 72 28.60 -8.28 -30.83
C THR A 72 27.47 -7.25 -30.85
N VAL A 73 27.74 -6.03 -30.38
CA VAL A 73 26.78 -4.92 -30.47
C VAL A 73 26.47 -4.52 -31.93
N ALA A 74 27.38 -4.79 -32.87
CA ALA A 74 27.12 -4.61 -34.30
C ALA A 74 26.08 -5.63 -34.83
N ASP A 75 26.14 -6.87 -34.34
CA ASP A 75 25.20 -7.93 -34.73
C ASP A 75 23.86 -7.77 -34.02
N LEU A 76 23.88 -7.26 -32.79
CA LEU A 76 22.67 -6.85 -32.06
C LEU A 76 21.96 -5.67 -32.77
N SER A 77 22.72 -4.66 -33.23
CA SER A 77 22.19 -3.55 -34.04
C SER A 77 21.50 -4.03 -35.31
N LYS A 78 22.15 -4.93 -36.06
CA LYS A 78 21.58 -5.51 -37.29
C LYS A 78 20.36 -6.40 -37.03
N SER A 79 20.49 -7.37 -36.11
CA SER A 79 19.42 -8.35 -35.83
C SER A 79 18.17 -7.71 -35.24
N GLN A 80 18.31 -6.67 -34.42
CA GLN A 80 17.18 -5.93 -33.87
C GLN A 80 16.70 -4.80 -34.79
N ASN A 81 17.44 -4.49 -35.86
CA ASN A 81 17.25 -3.34 -36.76
C ASN A 81 17.14 -2.01 -35.98
N ILE A 82 18.19 -1.68 -35.24
CA ILE A 82 18.31 -0.48 -34.39
C ILE A 82 19.66 0.17 -34.68
N ASN A 83 19.65 1.45 -35.08
CA ASN A 83 20.88 2.20 -35.38
C ASN A 83 21.84 2.21 -34.18
N LEU A 84 23.13 2.03 -34.44
CA LEU A 84 24.18 2.03 -33.39
C LEU A 84 24.16 3.30 -32.53
N SER A 85 23.92 4.47 -33.13
CA SER A 85 23.77 5.74 -32.42
C SER A 85 22.56 5.77 -31.48
N THR A 86 21.48 5.02 -31.76
CA THR A 86 20.34 4.84 -30.85
C THR A 86 20.69 3.92 -29.69
N ILE A 87 21.44 2.84 -29.93
CA ILE A 87 21.96 1.98 -28.87
C ILE A 87 22.94 2.79 -28.00
N TRP A 88 23.87 3.53 -28.58
CA TRP A 88 24.83 4.38 -27.87
C TRP A 88 24.15 5.47 -27.04
N SER A 89 23.16 6.19 -27.58
CA SER A 89 22.46 7.25 -26.83
C SER A 89 21.70 6.74 -25.59
N LEU A 90 21.32 5.47 -25.58
CA LEU A 90 20.79 4.77 -24.40
C LEU A 90 21.90 4.22 -23.49
N ASN A 91 23.02 3.73 -24.03
CA ASN A 91 24.09 3.06 -23.27
C ASN A 91 25.23 3.97 -22.78
N LYS A 92 25.23 5.26 -23.11
CA LYS A 92 26.18 6.30 -22.66
C LYS A 92 26.33 6.49 -21.13
N HIS A 93 25.62 5.70 -20.33
CA HIS A 93 25.69 5.68 -18.86
C HIS A 93 26.16 4.31 -18.31
N LEU A 94 26.40 3.33 -19.18
CA LEU A 94 26.99 2.02 -18.88
C LEU A 94 28.40 1.85 -19.47
N TYR A 95 28.73 2.59 -20.54
CA TYR A 95 30.03 2.59 -21.22
C TYR A 95 30.51 4.03 -21.43
N SER A 96 31.82 4.26 -21.30
CA SER A 96 32.45 5.59 -21.37
C SER A 96 32.53 6.16 -22.78
N SER A 97 32.50 5.29 -23.80
CA SER A 97 32.53 5.69 -25.21
C SER A 97 31.82 4.67 -26.11
N GLU A 98 31.38 5.10 -27.29
CA GLU A 98 30.80 4.22 -28.31
C GLU A 98 31.79 3.12 -28.74
N SER A 99 33.09 3.42 -28.77
CA SER A 99 34.15 2.44 -29.06
C SER A 99 34.35 1.39 -27.95
N GLU A 100 33.99 1.71 -26.71
CA GLU A 100 33.99 0.75 -25.59
C GLU A 100 32.73 -0.11 -25.61
N MET A 101 31.56 0.50 -25.82
CA MET A 101 30.30 -0.24 -26.02
C MET A 101 30.42 -1.27 -27.17
N MET A 102 31.06 -0.90 -28.27
CA MET A 102 31.29 -1.80 -29.42
C MET A 102 32.29 -2.95 -29.13
N LYS A 103 32.96 -2.94 -27.98
CA LYS A 103 33.84 -4.02 -27.49
C LYS A 103 33.21 -4.80 -26.34
N ALA A 104 31.93 -4.56 -26.02
CA ALA A 104 31.25 -5.23 -24.92
C ALA A 104 31.28 -6.76 -25.10
N ALA A 105 31.68 -7.45 -24.04
CA ALA A 105 31.90 -8.89 -24.02
C ALA A 105 30.61 -9.67 -23.75
N PRO A 106 30.54 -10.96 -24.15
CA PRO A 106 29.47 -11.87 -23.74
C PRO A 106 29.23 -11.83 -22.22
N GLY A 107 27.96 -11.75 -21.82
CA GLY A 107 27.54 -11.56 -20.42
C GLY A 107 27.39 -10.09 -20.00
N GLN A 108 27.85 -9.11 -20.78
CA GLN A 108 27.60 -7.69 -20.50
C GLN A 108 26.24 -7.23 -21.03
N GLN A 109 25.66 -6.23 -20.36
CA GLN A 109 24.33 -5.70 -20.68
C GLN A 109 24.38 -4.55 -21.69
N ILE A 110 23.43 -4.56 -22.62
CA ILE A 110 23.18 -3.51 -23.61
C ILE A 110 21.70 -3.13 -23.52
N ILE A 111 21.43 -1.86 -23.25
CA ILE A 111 20.08 -1.31 -23.24
C ILE A 111 19.63 -1.04 -24.67
N LEU A 112 18.48 -1.59 -25.05
CA LEU A 112 17.82 -1.35 -26.33
C LEU A 112 16.53 -0.55 -26.11
N PRO A 113 16.04 0.22 -27.10
CA PRO A 113 14.68 0.75 -27.08
C PRO A 113 13.65 -0.39 -27.06
N LEU A 114 12.56 -0.23 -26.30
CA LEU A 114 11.43 -1.17 -26.35
C LEU A 114 10.72 -1.08 -27.71
N LYS A 115 10.90 -2.11 -28.54
CA LYS A 115 10.32 -2.18 -29.89
C LYS A 115 8.83 -2.54 -29.80
N LYS A 116 7.93 -1.64 -30.22
CA LYS A 116 6.48 -1.92 -30.29
C LYS A 116 6.24 -3.08 -31.27
N LEU A 117 5.51 -4.11 -30.82
CA LEU A 117 4.97 -5.14 -31.69
C LEU A 117 3.74 -4.58 -32.44
N PRO A 118 3.58 -4.87 -33.75
CA PRO A 118 2.38 -4.49 -34.48
C PRO A 118 1.18 -5.35 -34.06
N VAL A 119 -0.02 -4.75 -34.05
CA VAL A 119 -1.28 -5.42 -33.72
C VAL A 119 -2.31 -5.13 -34.82
N GLU A 120 -2.54 -6.07 -35.75
CA GLU A 120 -3.75 -6.08 -36.57
C GLU A 120 -4.91 -6.72 -35.80
N TYR A 121 -6.15 -6.41 -36.18
CA TYR A 121 -7.35 -6.85 -35.46
C TYR A 121 -7.63 -8.34 -35.69
N SER A 122 -7.62 -9.10 -34.59
CA SER A 122 -8.13 -10.48 -34.51
C SER A 122 -9.04 -10.55 -33.28
N ALA A 123 -10.32 -10.86 -33.48
CA ALA A 123 -11.38 -10.58 -32.52
C ALA A 123 -11.23 -11.30 -31.16
N LEU A 124 -11.54 -10.58 -30.10
CA LEU A 124 -11.69 -11.05 -28.72
C LEU A 124 -13.04 -10.55 -28.16
N PRO A 125 -13.60 -11.16 -27.09
CA PRO A 125 -15.02 -11.50 -27.09
C PRO A 125 -15.98 -10.37 -26.75
N HIS A 126 -17.26 -10.61 -27.02
CA HIS A 126 -18.35 -9.92 -26.33
C HIS A 126 -18.19 -10.08 -24.80
N LEU A 127 -17.83 -8.99 -24.13
CA LEU A 127 -18.01 -8.87 -22.69
C LEU A 127 -19.52 -8.84 -22.41
N GLY A 128 -20.02 -9.90 -21.79
CA GLY A 128 -21.43 -10.04 -21.45
C GLY A 128 -21.88 -8.99 -20.44
N SER A 129 -23.12 -8.57 -20.62
CA SER A 129 -23.90 -7.73 -19.70
C SER A 129 -23.67 -8.01 -18.21
N ALA A 130 -23.22 -6.99 -17.49
CA ALA A 130 -23.41 -6.82 -16.04
C ALA A 130 -24.10 -5.45 -15.80
N PRO A 131 -24.92 -5.30 -14.74
CA PRO A 131 -26.08 -4.41 -14.82
C PRO A 131 -25.80 -2.93 -14.52
N VAL A 132 -26.60 -2.07 -15.15
CA VAL A 132 -26.85 -0.70 -14.67
C VAL A 132 -27.50 -0.78 -13.29
N VAL A 133 -26.81 -0.29 -12.26
CA VAL A 133 -27.41 -0.11 -10.92
C VAL A 133 -28.28 1.15 -10.96
N ALA A 134 -29.57 0.98 -11.14
CA ALA A 134 -30.54 2.06 -11.08
C ALA A 134 -30.65 2.63 -9.64
N ALA A 135 -31.00 3.92 -9.54
CA ALA A 135 -31.37 4.51 -8.25
C ALA A 135 -32.59 3.78 -7.65
N GLY A 136 -32.61 3.66 -6.32
CA GLY A 136 -33.47 2.70 -5.62
C GLY A 136 -34.97 2.95 -5.76
N GLY A 137 -35.73 1.89 -6.05
CA GLY A 137 -37.19 1.88 -5.97
C GLY A 137 -37.68 1.31 -4.63
N VAL A 138 -38.34 2.13 -3.81
CA VAL A 138 -39.23 1.64 -2.74
C VAL A 138 -40.62 1.42 -3.35
N ALA A 139 -41.27 0.31 -2.99
CA ALA A 139 -42.49 -0.12 -3.67
C ALA A 139 -43.76 0.61 -3.20
N GLY A 140 -44.64 0.95 -4.15
CA GLY A 140 -46.04 1.25 -3.87
C GLY A 140 -46.57 2.55 -4.50
N HIS A 141 -47.16 2.44 -5.70
CA HIS A 141 -48.57 2.77 -5.97
C HIS A 141 -48.88 2.67 -7.47
N THR A 142 -50.05 2.15 -7.81
CA THR A 142 -50.55 2.06 -9.19
C THR A 142 -51.39 3.28 -9.54
N ASN A 143 -51.25 3.81 -10.76
CA ASN A 143 -52.42 4.24 -11.54
C ASN A 143 -52.16 4.47 -13.03
N LYS A 144 -53.25 4.53 -13.80
CA LYS A 144 -53.29 4.75 -15.25
C LYS A 144 -53.26 6.24 -15.58
N MET A 145 -52.70 6.61 -16.74
CA MET A 145 -53.20 7.52 -17.80
C MET A 145 -52.05 7.68 -18.82
N ALA A 146 -52.21 8.05 -20.10
CA ALA A 146 -53.24 7.85 -21.12
C ALA A 146 -52.56 8.19 -22.47
N LYS A 147 -53.09 7.75 -23.62
CA LYS A 147 -52.50 8.14 -24.93
C LYS A 147 -52.82 9.60 -25.25
N MET A 148 -51.86 10.34 -25.83
CA MET A 148 -52.11 11.14 -27.05
C MET A 148 -50.81 11.58 -27.73
N SER A 149 -50.81 11.46 -29.06
CA SER A 149 -49.93 12.16 -30.01
C SER A 149 -50.85 12.67 -31.13
N PRO A 150 -50.47 13.75 -31.82
CA PRO A 150 -50.23 13.59 -33.26
C PRO A 150 -48.98 14.31 -33.79
N ASP A 151 -48.62 13.92 -35.02
CA ASP A 151 -47.80 14.58 -36.06
C ASP A 151 -47.57 16.12 -35.94
N MET A 152 -46.47 16.73 -36.43
CA MET A 152 -45.38 16.35 -37.35
C MET A 152 -44.18 17.35 -37.16
N THR A 153 -42.93 17.22 -37.67
CA THR A 153 -42.28 16.34 -38.66
C THR A 153 -40.79 16.08 -38.33
N LYS A 154 -40.17 15.14 -39.06
CA LYS A 154 -38.75 14.73 -39.11
C LYS A 154 -37.67 15.83 -39.17
N SER A 155 -36.64 15.67 -38.34
CA SER A 155 -35.22 15.87 -38.71
C SER A 155 -34.25 14.99 -37.90
N ASN A 156 -34.59 13.70 -37.75
CA ASN A 156 -33.84 12.76 -36.88
C ASN A 156 -32.37 12.55 -37.31
N MET A 157 -31.43 13.25 -36.67
CA MET A 157 -30.23 12.57 -36.18
C MET A 157 -30.60 11.83 -34.89
N THR A 158 -30.09 10.61 -34.71
CA THR A 158 -30.26 9.86 -33.45
C THR A 158 -29.15 10.25 -32.47
N ASP A 159 -29.53 10.62 -31.25
CA ASP A 159 -28.67 11.24 -30.23
C ASP A 159 -27.36 10.48 -29.97
N ASP A 160 -27.42 9.14 -29.98
CA ASP A 160 -26.26 8.25 -29.82
C ASP A 160 -25.10 8.59 -30.76
N LYS A 161 -25.38 9.06 -31.99
CA LYS A 161 -24.32 9.31 -32.98
C LYS A 161 -23.50 10.55 -32.66
N ALA A 162 -24.12 11.61 -32.15
CA ALA A 162 -23.41 12.84 -31.77
C ALA A 162 -22.49 12.58 -30.58
N LEU A 163 -23.00 11.89 -29.55
CA LEU A 163 -22.23 11.55 -28.35
C LEU A 163 -21.05 10.62 -28.65
N ASN A 164 -21.26 9.57 -29.44
CA ASN A 164 -20.19 8.64 -29.83
C ASN A 164 -19.14 9.32 -30.74
N TYR A 165 -19.54 10.24 -31.62
CA TYR A 165 -18.60 10.99 -32.46
C TYR A 165 -17.74 11.97 -31.63
N ALA A 166 -18.34 12.68 -30.67
CA ALA A 166 -17.62 13.52 -29.73
C ALA A 166 -16.61 12.72 -28.88
N ALA A 167 -17.01 11.54 -28.40
CA ALA A 167 -16.12 10.63 -27.67
C ALA A 167 -14.96 10.11 -28.55
N GLN A 168 -15.24 9.72 -29.81
CA GLN A 168 -14.20 9.31 -30.77
C GLN A 168 -13.22 10.44 -31.08
N GLN A 169 -13.69 11.69 -31.17
CA GLN A 169 -12.83 12.85 -31.47
C GLN A 169 -12.06 13.36 -30.24
N ALA A 170 -12.61 13.25 -29.03
CA ALA A 170 -11.83 13.45 -27.80
C ALA A 170 -10.71 12.39 -27.68
N ALA A 171 -10.99 11.13 -28.04
CA ALA A 171 -9.99 10.07 -28.07
C ALA A 171 -8.93 10.28 -29.18
N SER A 172 -9.32 10.73 -30.37
CA SER A 172 -8.37 11.00 -31.47
C SER A 172 -7.45 12.17 -31.13
N LEU A 173 -8.00 13.28 -30.61
CA LEU A 173 -7.22 14.43 -30.15
C LEU A 173 -6.28 14.05 -28.99
N GLY A 174 -6.77 13.29 -28.01
CA GLY A 174 -5.95 12.75 -26.92
C GLY A 174 -4.79 11.88 -27.42
N SER A 175 -5.03 11.01 -28.39
CA SER A 175 -4.00 10.15 -28.99
C SER A 175 -2.91 10.94 -29.74
N GLN A 176 -3.27 12.07 -30.35
CA GLN A 176 -2.32 12.96 -31.01
C GLN A 176 -1.52 13.80 -30.00
N LEU A 177 -2.17 14.33 -28.97
CA LEU A 177 -1.52 15.09 -27.90
C LEU A 177 -0.54 14.22 -27.08
N GLN A 178 -0.87 12.95 -26.82
CA GLN A 178 0.05 11.98 -26.20
C GLN A 178 1.29 11.66 -27.05
N SER A 179 1.33 12.04 -28.34
CA SER A 179 2.40 11.62 -29.25
C SER A 179 3.62 12.55 -29.29
N ARG A 180 3.54 13.79 -28.78
CA ARG A 180 4.62 14.81 -28.90
C ARG A 180 4.72 15.72 -27.67
N SER A 181 5.96 16.02 -27.26
CA SER A 181 6.26 16.96 -26.17
C SER A 181 5.86 18.40 -26.56
N LEU A 182 4.99 19.02 -25.76
CA LEU A 182 4.56 20.39 -25.95
C LEU A 182 5.59 21.39 -25.39
N ASN A 183 6.66 21.64 -26.16
CA ASN A 183 7.48 22.83 -25.94
C ASN A 183 6.72 24.08 -26.43
N GLY A 184 7.00 25.24 -25.83
CA GLY A 184 6.18 26.46 -25.96
C GLY A 184 5.90 26.97 -27.38
N ASP A 185 6.76 26.65 -28.35
CA ASP A 185 6.54 27.00 -29.76
C ASP A 185 5.28 26.36 -30.35
N TYR A 186 4.86 25.17 -29.88
CA TYR A 186 3.78 24.43 -30.52
C TYR A 186 2.39 25.05 -30.34
N ALA A 187 2.18 25.85 -29.28
CA ALA A 187 0.91 26.58 -29.11
C ALA A 187 0.67 27.61 -30.22
N LYS A 188 1.75 28.20 -30.75
CA LYS A 188 1.74 29.12 -31.89
C LYS A 188 1.51 28.38 -33.21
N ASP A 189 2.20 27.26 -33.42
CA ASP A 189 2.07 26.47 -34.63
C ASP A 189 0.72 25.73 -34.74
N ALA A 190 0.11 25.34 -33.61
CA ALA A 190 -1.25 24.79 -33.60
C ALA A 190 -2.30 25.84 -33.99
N ALA A 191 -2.20 27.06 -33.45
CA ALA A 191 -3.09 28.17 -33.79
C ALA A 191 -2.95 28.60 -35.27
N LEU A 192 -1.73 28.59 -35.82
CA LEU A 192 -1.48 28.88 -37.24
C LEU A 192 -1.86 27.71 -38.15
N GLY A 193 -1.65 26.47 -37.72
CA GLY A 193 -1.97 25.25 -38.46
C GLY A 193 -3.47 25.07 -38.74
N MET A 194 -4.34 25.57 -37.85
CA MET A 194 -5.79 25.58 -38.08
C MET A 194 -6.22 26.46 -39.28
N ALA A 195 -5.40 27.42 -39.71
CA ALA A 195 -5.61 28.18 -40.95
C ALA A 195 -4.98 27.51 -42.20
N GLY A 196 -4.27 26.38 -42.03
CA GLY A 196 -3.32 25.81 -43.00
C GLY A 196 -3.79 24.56 -43.75
N ASN A 197 -4.97 24.57 -44.37
CA ASN A 197 -5.36 23.64 -45.45
C ASN A 197 -5.12 22.12 -45.24
N GLN A 198 -5.47 21.54 -44.08
CA GLN A 198 -5.68 20.08 -43.99
C GLN A 198 -6.77 19.61 -43.00
N ALA A 199 -7.83 20.40 -42.84
CA ALA A 199 -9.05 19.95 -42.17
C ALA A 199 -9.83 18.93 -43.04
N SER A 200 -10.43 17.92 -42.42
CA SER A 200 -11.37 17.05 -43.13
C SER A 200 -12.67 17.80 -43.45
N SER A 201 -13.37 17.41 -44.52
CA SER A 201 -14.62 18.06 -44.94
C SER A 201 -15.73 18.00 -43.87
N GLN A 202 -15.71 16.99 -43.00
CA GLN A 202 -16.61 16.90 -41.84
C GLN A 202 -16.20 17.85 -40.70
N LEU A 203 -14.89 18.07 -40.47
CA LEU A 203 -14.45 19.04 -39.48
C LEU A 203 -14.84 20.46 -39.90
N GLN A 204 -14.77 20.78 -41.19
CA GLN A 204 -15.24 22.05 -41.75
C GLN A 204 -16.75 22.24 -41.59
N ALA A 205 -17.56 21.19 -41.77
CA ALA A 205 -19.01 21.24 -41.57
C ALA A 205 -19.42 21.33 -40.08
N TRP A 206 -18.61 20.78 -39.18
CA TRP A 206 -18.86 20.80 -37.73
C TRP A 206 -18.43 22.11 -37.06
N LEU A 207 -17.33 22.72 -37.49
CA LEU A 207 -16.86 24.03 -37.02
C LEU A 207 -17.65 25.22 -37.60
N GLN A 208 -18.67 24.99 -38.43
CA GLN A 208 -19.03 25.96 -39.47
C GLN A 208 -19.83 27.18 -38.99
N HIS A 209 -20.49 27.15 -37.82
CA HIS A 209 -21.40 28.23 -37.40
C HIS A 209 -21.44 28.62 -35.91
N TYR A 210 -21.22 27.75 -34.92
CA TYR A 210 -21.47 28.11 -33.51
C TYR A 210 -20.44 27.54 -32.51
N GLY A 211 -20.27 28.22 -31.38
CA GLY A 211 -19.33 27.86 -30.30
C GLY A 211 -18.22 28.88 -30.08
N THR A 212 -17.20 28.50 -29.31
CA THR A 212 -16.07 29.37 -28.97
C THR A 212 -14.80 28.56 -28.72
N ALA A 213 -13.66 29.07 -29.20
CA ALA A 213 -12.32 28.62 -28.82
C ALA A 213 -11.63 29.71 -27.99
N GLU A 214 -10.93 29.33 -26.92
CA GLU A 214 -10.14 30.26 -26.11
C GLU A 214 -8.74 29.71 -25.87
N VAL A 215 -7.72 30.52 -26.17
CA VAL A 215 -6.34 30.31 -25.73
C VAL A 215 -6.09 31.22 -24.54
N ASN A 216 -5.71 30.65 -23.39
CA ASN A 216 -5.32 31.41 -22.22
C ASN A 216 -3.82 31.24 -21.96
N LEU A 217 -3.10 32.36 -21.87
CA LEU A 217 -1.71 32.42 -21.42
C LEU A 217 -1.69 33.06 -20.04
N GLN A 218 -1.02 32.44 -19.07
CA GLN A 218 -0.99 32.92 -17.69
C GLN A 218 0.40 32.79 -17.07
N SER A 219 0.75 33.75 -16.21
CA SER A 219 2.03 33.75 -15.48
C SER A 219 1.91 34.42 -14.11
N GLY A 220 2.60 33.84 -13.13
CA GLY A 220 2.58 34.23 -11.72
C GLY A 220 2.93 33.06 -10.80
N ASN A 221 3.98 33.24 -9.99
CA ASN A 221 4.52 32.35 -8.95
C ASN A 221 4.61 30.84 -9.30
N ASN A 222 3.48 30.14 -9.29
CA ASN A 222 3.37 28.68 -9.38
C ASN A 222 2.37 28.18 -10.44
N PHE A 223 1.69 29.09 -11.16
CA PHE A 223 0.70 28.72 -12.18
C PHE A 223 1.05 29.30 -13.56
N ASP A 224 2.35 29.41 -13.87
CA ASP A 224 2.86 29.67 -15.21
C ASP A 224 2.40 28.58 -16.18
N GLY A 225 1.91 28.97 -17.36
CA GLY A 225 1.58 28.02 -18.43
C GLY A 225 0.54 28.52 -19.43
N SER A 226 -0.01 27.57 -20.18
CA SER A 226 -1.01 27.84 -21.23
C SER A 226 -2.12 26.79 -21.28
N SER A 227 -3.29 27.20 -21.78
CA SER A 227 -4.38 26.29 -22.16
C SER A 227 -5.03 26.66 -23.48
N LEU A 228 -5.65 25.66 -24.09
CA LEU A 228 -6.55 25.78 -25.22
C LEU A 228 -7.84 25.02 -24.86
N ASP A 229 -8.97 25.70 -24.93
CA ASP A 229 -10.28 25.22 -24.51
C ASP A 229 -11.33 25.54 -25.60
N PHE A 230 -12.22 24.60 -25.90
CA PHE A 230 -13.30 24.73 -26.90
C PHE A 230 -14.67 24.42 -26.28
N LEU A 231 -15.66 25.30 -26.46
CA LEU A 231 -17.08 25.03 -26.21
C LEU A 231 -17.82 24.88 -27.53
N LEU A 232 -18.57 23.78 -27.64
CA LEU A 232 -19.01 23.18 -28.90
C LEU A 232 -20.49 22.78 -28.76
N PRO A 233 -21.43 23.60 -29.27
CA PRO A 233 -22.85 23.28 -29.29
C PRO A 233 -23.15 21.98 -30.05
N PHE A 234 -24.09 21.19 -29.54
CA PHE A 234 -24.67 20.05 -30.26
C PHE A 234 -26.20 20.07 -30.30
N TYR A 235 -26.85 20.92 -29.50
CA TYR A 235 -28.24 21.31 -29.63
C TYR A 235 -28.36 22.79 -29.25
N ASP A 236 -29.02 23.61 -30.07
CA ASP A 236 -28.93 25.07 -29.97
C ASP A 236 -30.27 25.73 -30.37
N THR A 237 -30.96 26.36 -29.41
CA THR A 237 -32.20 27.13 -29.61
C THR A 237 -32.19 28.41 -28.78
N GLU A 238 -33.15 29.32 -28.99
CA GLU A 238 -33.25 30.54 -28.19
C GLU A 238 -33.42 30.24 -26.68
N GLU A 239 -34.20 29.20 -26.35
CA GLU A 239 -34.51 28.79 -24.96
C GLU A 239 -33.47 27.83 -24.34
N MET A 240 -32.71 27.05 -25.13
CA MET A 240 -31.80 26.03 -24.60
C MET A 240 -30.56 25.77 -25.47
N LEU A 241 -29.40 25.66 -24.82
CA LEU A 241 -28.13 25.26 -25.42
C LEU A 241 -27.59 24.03 -24.69
N ALA A 242 -27.36 22.93 -25.41
CA ALA A 242 -26.59 21.78 -24.95
C ALA A 242 -25.25 21.71 -25.67
N PHE A 243 -24.17 21.59 -24.91
CA PHE A 243 -22.80 21.76 -25.41
C PHE A 243 -21.84 20.72 -24.82
N GLY A 244 -20.82 20.36 -25.61
CA GLY A 244 -19.60 19.75 -25.12
C GLY A 244 -18.55 20.83 -24.85
N GLN A 245 -17.68 20.61 -23.87
CA GLN A 245 -16.46 21.41 -23.69
C GLN A 245 -15.26 20.47 -23.60
N VAL A 246 -14.23 20.73 -24.40
CA VAL A 246 -12.97 19.97 -24.40
C VAL A 246 -11.79 20.93 -24.34
N GLY A 247 -10.79 20.61 -23.54
CA GLY A 247 -9.60 21.47 -23.38
C GLY A 247 -8.37 20.71 -22.93
N ALA A 248 -7.21 21.32 -23.16
CA ALA A 248 -5.91 20.81 -22.74
C ALA A 248 -5.02 21.96 -22.26
N ARG A 249 -4.18 21.69 -21.25
CA ARG A 249 -3.32 22.68 -20.60
C ARG A 249 -2.00 22.10 -20.14
N TYR A 250 -0.97 22.94 -20.14
CA TYR A 250 0.32 22.65 -19.53
C TYR A 250 0.66 23.78 -18.55
N ILE A 251 0.52 23.48 -17.25
CA ILE A 251 0.63 24.41 -16.12
C ILE A 251 1.30 23.64 -14.96
N ASP A 252 2.16 24.29 -14.16
CA ASP A 252 2.96 23.65 -13.08
C ASP A 252 3.69 22.36 -13.54
N SER A 253 4.26 22.39 -14.75
CA SER A 253 4.90 21.25 -15.42
C SER A 253 4.03 20.00 -15.64
N ARG A 254 2.70 20.08 -15.48
CA ARG A 254 1.75 18.98 -15.65
C ARG A 254 0.89 19.16 -16.90
N PHE A 255 0.72 18.08 -17.67
CA PHE A 255 -0.21 18.05 -18.81
C PHE A 255 -1.58 17.53 -18.35
N THR A 256 -2.57 18.41 -18.33
CA THR A 256 -3.97 18.09 -17.97
C THR A 256 -4.89 18.25 -19.17
N ALA A 257 -5.82 17.31 -19.34
CA ALA A 257 -6.96 17.47 -20.25
C ALA A 257 -8.29 17.49 -19.48
N ASN A 258 -9.27 18.17 -20.04
CA ASN A 258 -10.60 18.35 -19.49
C ASN A 258 -11.63 17.98 -20.57
N LEU A 259 -12.58 17.13 -20.24
CA LEU A 259 -13.72 16.79 -21.10
C LEU A 259 -15.01 16.89 -20.29
N GLY A 260 -15.98 17.67 -20.77
CA GLY A 260 -17.26 17.83 -20.10
C GLY A 260 -18.41 18.12 -21.06
N ALA A 261 -19.60 18.12 -20.50
CA ALA A 261 -20.83 18.50 -21.19
C ALA A 261 -21.76 19.26 -20.24
N GLY A 262 -22.65 20.08 -20.79
CA GLY A 262 -23.60 20.84 -20.01
C GLY A 262 -24.82 21.29 -20.80
N GLN A 263 -25.78 21.87 -20.08
CA GLN A 263 -26.98 22.49 -20.62
C GLN A 263 -27.18 23.87 -19.99
N ARG A 264 -27.68 24.82 -20.77
CA ARG A 264 -28.01 26.20 -20.39
C ARG A 264 -29.42 26.51 -20.85
N PHE A 265 -30.26 26.98 -19.94
CA PHE A 265 -31.67 27.32 -20.17
C PHE A 265 -31.85 28.83 -20.04
N PHE A 266 -32.46 29.45 -21.04
CA PHE A 266 -32.50 30.89 -21.24
C PHE A 266 -33.91 31.42 -20.94
N LEU A 267 -33.98 32.36 -20.00
CA LEU A 267 -35.16 33.16 -19.68
C LEU A 267 -34.88 34.63 -20.05
N PRO A 268 -35.90 35.48 -20.24
CA PRO A 268 -35.71 36.85 -20.78
C PRO A 268 -34.74 37.76 -20.02
N GLU A 269 -34.44 37.46 -18.75
CA GLU A 269 -33.50 38.23 -17.92
C GLU A 269 -32.30 37.42 -17.37
N ASN A 270 -32.35 36.09 -17.44
CA ASN A 270 -31.38 35.23 -16.76
C ASN A 270 -31.22 33.85 -17.44
N MET A 271 -30.06 33.24 -17.26
CA MET A 271 -29.73 31.90 -17.74
C MET A 271 -29.39 31.01 -16.55
N LEU A 272 -29.98 29.81 -16.51
CA LEU A 272 -29.67 28.75 -15.55
C LEU A 272 -28.94 27.60 -16.27
N GLY A 273 -27.79 27.17 -15.78
CA GLY A 273 -27.00 26.12 -16.41
C GLY A 273 -26.48 25.08 -15.43
N TYR A 274 -26.18 23.89 -15.95
CA TYR A 274 -25.45 22.84 -15.24
C TYR A 274 -24.47 22.12 -16.16
N ASN A 275 -23.40 21.59 -15.59
CA ASN A 275 -22.35 20.90 -16.34
C ASN A 275 -21.64 19.81 -15.51
N VAL A 276 -21.03 18.85 -16.20
CA VAL A 276 -20.23 17.76 -15.61
C VAL A 276 -18.95 17.62 -16.41
N PHE A 277 -17.82 17.44 -15.72
CA PHE A 277 -16.48 17.31 -16.30
C PHE A 277 -15.73 16.10 -15.73
N ILE A 278 -14.94 15.45 -16.58
CA ILE A 278 -13.81 14.61 -16.17
C ILE A 278 -12.53 15.40 -16.46
N ASP A 279 -11.69 15.55 -15.43
CA ASP A 279 -10.35 16.09 -15.54
C ASP A 279 -9.35 14.95 -15.38
N GLN A 280 -8.34 14.89 -16.26
CA GLN A 280 -7.24 13.94 -16.18
C GLN A 280 -5.90 14.69 -16.31
N ASP A 281 -5.10 14.63 -15.26
CA ASP A 281 -3.67 14.92 -15.31
C ASP A 281 -2.92 13.66 -15.78
N PHE A 282 -2.30 13.74 -16.95
CA PHE A 282 -1.52 12.64 -17.53
C PHE A 282 -0.06 12.62 -17.07
N SER A 283 0.42 13.68 -16.40
CA SER A 283 1.76 13.71 -15.82
C SER A 283 1.79 12.97 -14.48
N GLY A 284 0.77 13.17 -13.63
CA GLY A 284 0.63 12.50 -12.34
C GLY A 284 -0.31 11.30 -12.29
N ASP A 285 -1.07 11.01 -13.35
CA ASP A 285 -2.18 10.03 -13.38
C ASP A 285 -3.31 10.33 -12.37
N ASN A 286 -3.61 11.62 -12.17
CA ASN A 286 -4.68 12.08 -11.29
C ASN A 286 -6.00 12.26 -12.06
N THR A 287 -7.06 11.57 -11.63
CA THR A 287 -8.41 11.66 -12.24
C THR A 287 -9.42 12.31 -11.30
N ARG A 288 -10.21 13.27 -11.79
CA ARG A 288 -11.19 14.03 -10.99
C ARG A 288 -12.52 14.23 -11.71
N LEU A 289 -13.63 14.12 -10.99
CA LEU A 289 -14.97 14.52 -11.41
C LEU A 289 -15.23 15.97 -10.97
N GLY A 290 -15.72 16.79 -11.90
CA GLY A 290 -16.27 18.11 -11.63
C GLY A 290 -17.77 18.16 -11.91
N ILE A 291 -18.52 18.87 -11.07
CA ILE A 291 -19.94 19.18 -11.31
C ILE A 291 -20.14 20.69 -11.07
N GLY A 292 -20.69 21.39 -12.05
CA GLY A 292 -20.88 22.84 -12.02
C GLY A 292 -22.34 23.26 -12.20
N GLY A 293 -22.71 24.37 -11.55
CA GLY A 293 -23.96 25.10 -11.76
C GLY A 293 -23.67 26.55 -12.15
N GLU A 294 -24.52 27.15 -12.98
CA GLU A 294 -24.37 28.49 -13.55
C GLU A 294 -25.67 29.31 -13.36
N TYR A 295 -25.55 30.57 -12.96
CA TYR A 295 -26.63 31.57 -12.98
C TYR A 295 -26.08 32.88 -13.54
N TRP A 296 -26.45 33.21 -14.78
CA TRP A 296 -25.93 34.38 -15.50
C TRP A 296 -27.07 35.36 -15.86
N ARG A 297 -26.73 36.63 -16.05
CA ARG A 297 -27.58 37.74 -16.52
C ARG A 297 -26.76 38.63 -17.45
N ASP A 298 -27.38 39.67 -18.03
CA ASP A 298 -26.63 40.75 -18.67
C ASP A 298 -25.56 41.32 -17.72
N TYR A 299 -24.33 41.44 -18.23
CA TYR A 299 -23.13 41.93 -17.55
C TYR A 299 -22.71 41.17 -16.27
N PHE A 300 -23.34 40.04 -15.92
CA PHE A 300 -23.06 39.32 -14.67
C PHE A 300 -23.11 37.80 -14.84
N LYS A 301 -22.08 37.12 -14.36
CA LYS A 301 -21.98 35.65 -14.37
C LYS A 301 -21.65 35.16 -12.96
N SER A 302 -22.47 34.25 -12.43
CA SER A 302 -22.14 33.47 -11.25
C SER A 302 -22.10 31.97 -11.55
N SER A 303 -21.17 31.26 -10.90
CA SER A 303 -21.01 29.82 -11.02
C SER A 303 -20.58 29.21 -9.70
N VAL A 304 -20.96 27.95 -9.46
CA VAL A 304 -20.53 27.14 -8.32
C VAL A 304 -20.07 25.77 -8.82
N ASN A 305 -18.92 25.30 -8.35
CA ASN A 305 -18.29 24.08 -8.85
C ASN A 305 -17.88 23.17 -7.68
N GLY A 306 -18.30 21.91 -7.71
CA GLY A 306 -17.82 20.84 -6.82
C GLY A 306 -16.75 19.99 -7.51
N TYR A 307 -15.71 19.61 -6.75
CA TYR A 307 -14.57 18.83 -7.20
C TYR A 307 -14.42 17.56 -6.35
N PHE A 308 -14.41 16.40 -7.02
CA PHE A 308 -14.44 15.08 -6.37
C PHE A 308 -13.36 14.18 -6.98
N ARG A 309 -12.46 13.65 -6.15
CA ARG A 309 -11.42 12.71 -6.62
C ARG A 309 -12.01 11.43 -7.20
N MET A 310 -11.36 10.87 -8.22
CA MET A 310 -11.64 9.53 -8.75
C MET A 310 -10.42 8.60 -8.61
N SER A 311 -9.19 9.10 -8.73
CA SER A 311 -7.98 8.33 -8.41
C SER A 311 -7.69 8.29 -6.89
N GLY A 312 -6.95 7.25 -6.47
CA GLY A 312 -6.50 7.03 -5.09
C GLY A 312 -5.11 7.61 -4.82
N TRP A 313 -4.50 7.25 -3.68
CA TRP A 313 -3.09 7.56 -3.41
C TRP A 313 -2.16 6.73 -4.31
N HIS A 314 -1.21 7.39 -4.99
CA HIS A 314 -0.10 6.79 -5.74
C HIS A 314 1.19 7.60 -5.53
N GLU A 315 2.35 7.08 -5.90
CA GLU A 315 3.63 7.83 -5.77
C GLU A 315 3.57 9.15 -6.56
N SER A 316 4.11 10.22 -5.98
CA SER A 316 4.01 11.57 -6.53
C SER A 316 4.94 11.81 -7.73
N TYR A 317 4.42 12.53 -8.73
CA TYR A 317 5.15 12.92 -9.93
C TYR A 317 6.22 13.99 -9.65
N ASN A 318 5.88 15.03 -8.87
CA ASN A 318 6.77 16.16 -8.60
C ASN A 318 7.38 16.15 -7.18
N LYS A 319 6.83 15.42 -6.21
CA LYS A 319 7.27 15.46 -4.81
C LYS A 319 7.79 14.11 -4.30
N LYS A 320 9.08 13.86 -4.55
CA LYS A 320 9.82 12.65 -4.12
C LYS A 320 9.51 12.25 -2.67
N ASP A 321 9.26 10.95 -2.45
CA ASP A 321 8.96 10.33 -1.15
C ASP A 321 7.63 10.80 -0.50
N TYR A 322 6.70 11.31 -1.32
CA TYR A 322 5.29 11.48 -1.02
C TYR A 322 4.46 10.67 -2.01
N ASP A 323 3.28 10.26 -1.56
CA ASP A 323 2.16 9.94 -2.43
C ASP A 323 1.38 11.23 -2.74
N GLU A 324 0.73 11.30 -3.90
CA GLU A 324 -0.24 12.36 -4.25
C GLU A 324 -1.61 11.76 -4.62
N ARG A 325 -2.65 12.60 -4.65
CA ARG A 325 -3.96 12.34 -5.28
C ARG A 325 -4.74 13.65 -5.49
N PRO A 326 -5.84 13.68 -6.28
CA PRO A 326 -6.76 14.82 -6.30
C PRO A 326 -7.38 15.07 -4.93
N VAL A 327 -7.43 16.34 -4.51
CA VAL A 327 -8.15 16.76 -3.30
C VAL A 327 -9.63 17.04 -3.62
N ASN A 328 -10.53 16.80 -2.66
CA ASN A 328 -11.93 17.23 -2.78
C ASN A 328 -12.07 18.71 -2.40
N GLY A 329 -13.01 19.42 -3.01
CA GLY A 329 -13.31 20.82 -2.65
C GLY A 329 -14.41 21.43 -3.50
N PHE A 330 -14.55 22.75 -3.40
CA PHE A 330 -15.46 23.53 -4.23
C PHE A 330 -14.93 24.94 -4.50
N ASP A 331 -15.48 25.61 -5.51
CA ASP A 331 -15.37 27.05 -5.66
C ASP A 331 -16.71 27.73 -5.99
N ILE A 332 -16.77 29.02 -5.71
CA ILE A 332 -17.85 29.94 -6.08
C ILE A 332 -17.20 31.11 -6.82
N ARG A 333 -17.73 31.46 -7.98
CA ARG A 333 -17.17 32.46 -8.91
C ARG A 333 -18.22 33.49 -9.28
N PHE A 334 -17.78 34.74 -9.36
CA PHE A 334 -18.54 35.89 -9.86
C PHE A 334 -17.67 36.68 -10.84
N ASN A 335 -18.18 36.97 -12.03
CA ASN A 335 -17.59 37.90 -12.98
C ASN A 335 -18.65 38.94 -13.37
N GLY A 336 -18.35 40.21 -13.12
CA GLY A 336 -19.23 41.34 -13.43
C GLY A 336 -18.53 42.34 -14.36
N TYR A 337 -19.29 42.95 -15.26
CA TYR A 337 -18.80 43.96 -16.21
C TYR A 337 -19.59 45.26 -15.99
N LEU A 338 -18.97 46.42 -16.18
CA LEU A 338 -19.67 47.71 -16.02
C LEU A 338 -20.62 47.94 -17.21
N PRO A 339 -21.95 48.07 -17.05
CA PRO A 339 -22.85 48.29 -18.20
C PRO A 339 -22.58 49.60 -18.94
N SER A 340 -22.03 50.61 -18.26
CA SER A 340 -21.59 51.88 -18.86
C SER A 340 -20.23 51.80 -19.56
N TYR A 341 -19.45 50.74 -19.34
CA TYR A 341 -18.17 50.49 -20.01
C TYR A 341 -17.81 48.99 -19.98
N PRO A 342 -18.47 48.14 -20.80
CA PRO A 342 -18.40 46.66 -20.67
C PRO A 342 -17.03 46.04 -20.94
N ALA A 343 -16.11 46.85 -21.48
CA ALA A 343 -14.70 46.50 -21.62
C ALA A 343 -13.97 46.36 -20.27
N LEU A 344 -14.48 46.92 -19.17
CA LEU A 344 -13.90 46.77 -17.83
C LEU A 344 -14.73 45.77 -16.99
N GLY A 345 -14.08 44.68 -16.60
CA GLY A 345 -14.64 43.61 -15.78
C GLY A 345 -13.92 43.46 -14.43
N ALA A 346 -14.67 42.94 -13.45
CA ALA A 346 -14.21 42.56 -12.12
C ALA A 346 -14.56 41.09 -11.84
N LYS A 347 -13.67 40.41 -11.12
CA LYS A 347 -13.76 39.00 -10.73
C LYS A 347 -13.70 38.88 -9.22
N LEU A 348 -14.59 38.08 -8.65
CA LEU A 348 -14.54 37.64 -7.26
C LEU A 348 -14.68 36.11 -7.23
N MET A 349 -13.81 35.43 -6.50
CA MET A 349 -13.87 33.98 -6.31
C MET A 349 -13.56 33.61 -4.86
N TYR A 350 -14.20 32.54 -4.38
CA TYR A 350 -13.81 31.83 -3.18
C TYR A 350 -13.62 30.35 -3.52
N GLU A 351 -12.50 29.75 -3.10
CA GLU A 351 -12.21 28.32 -3.28
C GLU A 351 -11.82 27.68 -1.93
N GLN A 352 -12.25 26.44 -1.70
CA GLN A 352 -12.01 25.69 -0.45
C GLN A 352 -11.81 24.20 -0.75
N TYR A 353 -10.75 23.63 -0.20
CA TYR A 353 -10.40 22.22 -0.38
C TYR A 353 -10.21 21.49 0.97
N TYR A 354 -10.31 20.16 0.96
CA TYR A 354 -10.38 19.33 2.17
C TYR A 354 -9.37 18.17 2.14
N GLY A 355 -8.40 18.22 3.06
CA GLY A 355 -7.28 17.28 3.18
C GLY A 355 -6.21 17.82 4.13
N ASP A 356 -5.30 16.96 4.59
CA ASP A 356 -4.32 17.35 5.63
C ASP A 356 -3.15 18.19 5.09
N ASN A 357 -2.82 18.01 3.82
CA ASN A 357 -1.57 18.44 3.19
C ASN A 357 -1.81 18.81 1.72
N VAL A 358 -2.60 19.86 1.50
CA VAL A 358 -3.11 20.32 0.20
C VAL A 358 -2.20 21.40 -0.41
N ALA A 359 -1.96 21.33 -1.71
CA ALA A 359 -1.17 22.29 -2.48
C ALA A 359 -2.05 23.32 -3.22
N LEU A 360 -2.72 24.21 -2.49
CA LEU A 360 -3.62 25.22 -3.09
C LEU A 360 -2.86 26.36 -3.79
N PHE A 361 -1.72 26.77 -3.22
CA PHE A 361 -0.87 27.85 -3.72
C PHE A 361 0.40 27.32 -4.41
N ASN A 362 1.04 26.32 -3.82
CA ASN A 362 2.26 25.69 -4.34
C ASN A 362 2.44 24.29 -3.72
N ALA A 363 3.21 23.43 -4.38
CA ALA A 363 3.48 22.07 -3.90
C ALA A 363 4.44 22.03 -2.70
N ASP A 364 5.23 23.08 -2.44
CA ASP A 364 6.20 23.12 -1.37
C ASP A 364 5.56 23.30 0.02
N LYS A 365 4.73 24.35 0.16
CA LYS A 365 4.06 24.76 1.41
C LYS A 365 2.63 24.21 1.48
N LEU A 366 2.55 22.91 1.80
CA LEU A 366 1.31 22.17 1.97
C LEU A 366 0.50 22.66 3.18
N GLN A 367 -0.83 22.63 3.09
CA GLN A 367 -1.74 23.19 4.10
C GLN A 367 -2.89 22.23 4.44
N SER A 368 -3.36 22.27 5.70
CA SER A 368 -4.57 21.54 6.12
C SER A 368 -5.82 22.34 5.78
N ASN A 369 -6.75 21.72 5.05
CA ASN A 369 -8.06 22.25 4.66
C ASN A 369 -8.07 23.72 4.19
N PRO A 370 -7.22 24.11 3.21
CA PRO A 370 -7.03 25.50 2.87
C PRO A 370 -8.19 26.08 2.05
N GLY A 371 -8.46 27.36 2.29
CA GLY A 371 -9.33 28.19 1.47
C GLY A 371 -8.61 29.45 1.00
N ALA A 372 -9.07 30.00 -0.12
CA ALA A 372 -8.56 31.24 -0.69
C ALA A 372 -9.69 32.09 -1.28
N ALA A 373 -9.50 33.41 -1.26
CA ALA A 373 -10.34 34.39 -1.94
C ALA A 373 -9.51 35.13 -2.99
N THR A 374 -10.07 35.31 -4.18
CA THR A 374 -9.42 36.02 -5.29
C THR A 374 -10.25 37.22 -5.70
N VAL A 375 -9.60 38.38 -5.81
CA VAL A 375 -10.15 39.61 -6.38
C VAL A 375 -9.34 39.94 -7.63
N GLY A 376 -10.00 40.07 -8.76
CA GLY A 376 -9.36 40.33 -10.04
C GLY A 376 -10.01 41.45 -10.83
N VAL A 377 -9.23 42.08 -11.70
CA VAL A 377 -9.70 43.07 -12.68
C VAL A 377 -9.25 42.66 -14.07
N ASN A 378 -10.11 42.84 -15.07
CA ASN A 378 -9.83 42.49 -16.45
C ASN A 378 -10.32 43.56 -17.43
N TYR A 379 -9.61 43.68 -18.55
CA TYR A 379 -9.89 44.64 -19.61
C TYR A 379 -9.96 43.94 -20.97
N THR A 380 -11.06 44.15 -21.67
CA THR A 380 -11.41 43.58 -22.98
C THR A 380 -11.54 44.72 -24.00
N PRO A 381 -10.45 45.20 -24.63
CA PRO A 381 -10.53 46.29 -25.60
C PRO A 381 -11.34 45.93 -26.86
N VAL A 382 -11.35 44.65 -27.23
CA VAL A 382 -12.06 44.07 -28.38
C VAL A 382 -12.48 42.64 -28.00
N PRO A 383 -13.55 42.04 -28.57
CA PRO A 383 -14.00 40.71 -28.17
C PRO A 383 -12.93 39.61 -28.21
N LEU A 384 -12.02 39.70 -29.19
CA LEU A 384 -10.91 38.75 -29.39
C LEU A 384 -9.91 38.68 -28.22
N VAL A 385 -9.72 39.75 -27.44
CA VAL A 385 -8.62 39.83 -26.46
C VAL A 385 -9.11 40.33 -25.10
N THR A 386 -8.84 39.55 -24.04
CA THR A 386 -8.97 40.00 -22.65
C THR A 386 -7.62 39.91 -21.94
N MET A 387 -7.30 40.90 -21.11
CA MET A 387 -6.13 40.91 -20.24
C MET A 387 -6.60 41.05 -18.80
N GLY A 388 -6.04 40.28 -17.87
CA GLY A 388 -6.48 40.26 -16.48
C GLY A 388 -5.35 40.15 -15.46
N VAL A 389 -5.57 40.74 -14.29
CA VAL A 389 -4.72 40.61 -13.10
C VAL A 389 -5.60 40.15 -11.94
N ASP A 390 -5.31 38.97 -11.41
CA ASP A 390 -6.00 38.37 -10.26
C ASP A 390 -5.07 38.36 -9.05
N TYR A 391 -5.48 38.95 -7.93
CA TYR A 391 -4.80 38.83 -6.63
C TYR A 391 -5.57 37.83 -5.75
N ARG A 392 -4.86 36.82 -5.25
CA ARG A 392 -5.40 35.73 -4.43
C ARG A 392 -4.75 35.72 -3.05
N HIS A 393 -5.57 35.66 -2.00
CA HIS A 393 -5.16 35.60 -0.61
C HIS A 393 -5.81 34.40 0.09
N GLY A 394 -5.12 33.71 0.99
CA GLY A 394 -5.67 32.51 1.63
C GLY A 394 -5.03 32.07 2.94
N THR A 395 -5.41 30.86 3.36
CA THR A 395 -4.96 30.22 4.59
C THR A 395 -3.44 30.29 4.78
N GLY A 396 -2.99 30.46 6.03
CA GLY A 396 -1.55 30.55 6.36
C GLY A 396 -0.87 31.86 5.90
N ASN A 397 -1.65 32.88 5.53
CA ASN A 397 -1.19 34.13 4.91
C ASN A 397 -0.43 33.90 3.59
N GLU A 398 -0.90 32.93 2.78
CA GLU A 398 -0.46 32.80 1.40
C GLU A 398 -1.07 33.90 0.54
N ASN A 399 -0.28 34.38 -0.42
CA ASN A 399 -0.60 35.49 -1.29
C ASN A 399 -0.02 35.21 -2.68
N ASP A 400 -0.81 35.43 -3.72
CA ASP A 400 -0.48 35.09 -5.10
C ASP A 400 -1.04 36.16 -6.07
N LEU A 401 -0.37 36.35 -7.21
CA LEU A 401 -0.69 37.39 -8.18
C LEU A 401 -0.51 36.83 -9.59
N LEU A 402 -1.63 36.58 -10.26
CA LEU A 402 -1.67 35.95 -11.58
C LEU A 402 -1.97 36.99 -12.66
N TYR A 403 -1.05 37.13 -13.61
CA TYR A 403 -1.26 37.87 -14.85
C TYR A 403 -1.79 36.90 -15.91
N SER A 404 -2.77 37.33 -16.70
CA SER A 404 -3.37 36.47 -17.72
C SER A 404 -3.78 37.25 -18.98
N MET A 405 -3.75 36.56 -20.12
CA MET A 405 -4.16 37.08 -21.42
C MET A 405 -4.91 35.98 -22.18
N GLN A 406 -6.17 36.24 -22.49
CA GLN A 406 -7.07 35.35 -23.21
C GLN A 406 -7.25 35.83 -24.65
N PHE A 407 -7.14 34.91 -25.61
CA PHE A 407 -7.53 35.10 -27.00
C PHE A 407 -8.78 34.26 -27.27
N ARG A 408 -9.91 34.92 -27.52
CA ARG A 408 -11.24 34.29 -27.67
C ARG A 408 -11.72 34.40 -29.12
N TYR A 409 -11.90 33.28 -29.80
CA TYR A 409 -12.46 33.23 -31.15
C TYR A 409 -13.88 32.68 -31.12
N GLN A 410 -14.84 33.46 -31.63
CA GLN A 410 -16.25 33.08 -31.74
C GLN A 410 -16.55 32.60 -33.16
N PHE A 411 -17.16 31.42 -33.32
CA PHE A 411 -17.40 30.84 -34.65
C PHE A 411 -18.57 31.50 -35.41
N ASP A 412 -19.49 32.14 -34.70
CA ASP A 412 -20.67 32.83 -35.28
C ASP A 412 -20.39 34.26 -35.74
N LYS A 413 -19.24 34.85 -35.37
CA LYS A 413 -18.93 36.27 -35.58
C LYS A 413 -17.92 36.51 -36.72
N PRO A 414 -18.22 37.37 -37.70
CA PRO A 414 -17.22 37.86 -38.64
C PRO A 414 -16.00 38.47 -37.94
N TRP A 415 -14.80 38.28 -38.51
CA TRP A 415 -13.53 38.73 -37.93
C TRP A 415 -13.53 40.21 -37.51
N SER A 416 -14.14 41.10 -38.30
CA SER A 416 -14.27 42.53 -37.98
C SER A 416 -14.97 42.76 -36.64
N GLN A 417 -16.07 42.05 -36.37
CA GLN A 417 -16.79 42.17 -35.10
C GLN A 417 -15.93 41.74 -33.91
N GLN A 418 -15.06 40.75 -34.10
CA GLN A 418 -14.16 40.26 -33.05
C GLN A 418 -13.01 41.23 -32.74
N ILE A 419 -12.69 42.17 -33.63
CA ILE A 419 -11.62 43.19 -33.47
C ILE A 419 -12.13 44.63 -33.31
N GLU A 420 -13.45 44.85 -33.20
CA GLU A 420 -14.06 46.17 -33.05
C GLU A 420 -14.61 46.38 -31.62
N PRO A 421 -14.20 47.45 -30.90
CA PRO A 421 -14.59 47.66 -29.50
C PRO A 421 -16.10 47.72 -29.22
N GLN A 422 -16.91 48.10 -30.22
CA GLN A 422 -18.37 48.24 -30.05
C GLN A 422 -19.08 46.91 -29.74
N TYR A 423 -18.55 45.78 -30.21
CA TYR A 423 -19.14 44.45 -29.96
C TYR A 423 -18.78 43.88 -28.59
N VAL A 424 -17.90 44.54 -27.82
CA VAL A 424 -17.62 44.15 -26.42
C VAL A 424 -18.89 44.29 -25.56
N ASN A 425 -19.79 45.22 -25.88
CA ASN A 425 -21.10 45.30 -25.22
C ASN A 425 -21.93 44.03 -25.45
N GLU A 426 -22.05 43.59 -26.71
CA GLU A 426 -22.79 42.38 -27.08
C GLU A 426 -22.20 41.14 -26.38
N LEU A 427 -20.86 41.00 -26.36
CA LEU A 427 -20.15 39.92 -25.67
C LEU A 427 -20.46 39.84 -24.16
N ARG A 428 -20.93 40.92 -23.53
CA ARG A 428 -21.31 40.93 -22.10
C ARG A 428 -22.81 40.82 -21.85
N THR A 429 -23.64 40.79 -22.90
CA THR A 429 -25.07 40.44 -22.76
C THR A 429 -25.26 38.93 -22.51
N LEU A 430 -26.44 38.57 -22.03
CA LEU A 430 -26.87 37.19 -21.82
C LEU A 430 -26.86 36.40 -23.14
N SER A 431 -27.34 37.01 -24.23
CA SER A 431 -27.36 36.40 -25.57
C SER A 431 -25.97 36.26 -26.19
N GLY A 432 -25.18 37.33 -26.25
CA GLY A 432 -23.84 37.31 -26.86
C GLY A 432 -22.80 36.52 -26.06
N SER A 433 -23.06 36.26 -24.78
CA SER A 433 -22.17 35.48 -23.91
C SER A 433 -22.60 34.00 -23.74
N ARG A 434 -23.61 33.53 -24.50
CA ARG A 434 -24.17 32.16 -24.43
C ARG A 434 -23.14 31.04 -24.67
N TYR A 435 -22.15 31.30 -25.53
CA TYR A 435 -21.10 30.34 -25.92
C TYR A 435 -19.81 30.41 -25.07
N ASP A 436 -19.74 31.29 -24.06
CA ASP A 436 -18.58 31.37 -23.18
C ASP A 436 -18.31 30.05 -22.44
N LEU A 437 -17.03 29.71 -22.29
CA LEU A 437 -16.58 28.55 -21.53
C LEU A 437 -17.15 28.52 -20.09
N VAL A 438 -17.33 27.31 -19.55
CA VAL A 438 -17.75 27.11 -18.16
C VAL A 438 -16.74 27.73 -17.19
N GLN A 439 -17.23 28.54 -16.25
CA GLN A 439 -16.39 29.21 -15.26
C GLN A 439 -16.05 28.25 -14.11
N ARG A 440 -14.91 27.53 -14.21
CA ARG A 440 -14.42 26.55 -13.22
C ARG A 440 -12.88 26.51 -13.13
N ASN A 441 -12.34 25.82 -12.12
CA ASN A 441 -10.93 25.48 -12.03
C ASN A 441 -10.64 24.20 -12.81
N ASN A 442 -10.15 24.34 -14.05
CA ASN A 442 -9.75 23.21 -14.89
C ASN A 442 -8.43 22.53 -14.44
N ASN A 443 -7.69 23.10 -13.47
CA ASN A 443 -6.51 22.47 -12.88
C ASN A 443 -6.92 21.52 -11.75
N ILE A 444 -6.24 20.37 -11.63
CA ILE A 444 -6.42 19.44 -10.52
C ILE A 444 -5.54 19.90 -9.35
N ILE A 445 -6.16 20.43 -8.30
CA ILE A 445 -5.49 20.65 -7.01
C ILE A 445 -5.23 19.29 -6.35
N LEU A 446 -4.05 19.14 -5.75
CA LEU A 446 -3.57 17.88 -5.18
C LEU A 446 -3.40 17.97 -3.66
N GLU A 447 -3.61 16.85 -2.99
CA GLU A 447 -3.14 16.60 -1.62
C GLU A 447 -2.01 15.56 -1.64
N TYR A 448 -1.11 15.65 -0.66
CA TYR A 448 0.12 14.85 -0.59
C TYR A 448 0.20 14.11 0.75
N LYS A 449 0.77 12.91 0.78
CA LYS A 449 0.96 12.11 2.00
C LYS A 449 2.38 11.55 2.02
N LYS A 450 3.19 11.96 3.00
CA LYS A 450 4.58 11.50 3.10
C LYS A 450 4.64 9.98 3.24
N GLN A 451 5.48 9.32 2.46
CA GLN A 451 5.69 7.88 2.55
C GLN A 451 6.46 7.51 3.82
N ASP A 452 6.10 6.39 4.44
CA ASP A 452 6.91 5.76 5.49
C ASP A 452 8.12 5.04 4.84
N ILE A 453 9.13 5.83 4.49
CA ILE A 453 10.35 5.40 3.80
C ILE A 453 11.42 4.83 4.73
N LEU A 454 11.33 5.10 6.04
CA LEU A 454 12.27 4.62 7.05
C LEU A 454 11.60 4.59 8.44
N SER A 455 11.33 3.39 8.94
CA SER A 455 10.83 3.18 10.30
C SER A 455 11.67 2.14 11.06
N LEU A 456 11.87 2.41 12.35
CA LEU A 456 12.59 1.56 13.29
C LEU A 456 11.62 1.09 14.38
N SER A 457 11.61 -0.21 14.65
CA SER A 457 10.87 -0.82 15.74
C SER A 457 11.82 -1.66 16.61
N ILE A 458 11.66 -1.57 17.93
CA ILE A 458 12.41 -2.32 18.94
C ILE A 458 11.43 -2.79 20.05
N PRO A 459 11.75 -3.84 20.82
CA PRO A 459 11.01 -4.15 22.05
C PRO A 459 10.96 -2.93 22.97
N HIS A 460 9.81 -2.72 23.62
CA HIS A 460 9.64 -1.63 24.58
C HIS A 460 10.47 -1.87 25.85
N ASP A 461 10.62 -3.13 26.27
CA ASP A 461 11.34 -3.51 27.47
C ASP A 461 12.24 -4.73 27.19
N ILE A 462 13.45 -4.74 27.76
CA ILE A 462 14.36 -5.89 27.84
C ILE A 462 14.74 -6.07 29.31
N ASN A 463 14.60 -7.30 29.80
CA ASN A 463 15.01 -7.67 31.15
C ASN A 463 16.13 -8.71 31.08
N GLY A 464 17.12 -8.62 31.97
CA GLY A 464 18.20 -9.60 32.06
C GLY A 464 18.92 -9.50 33.39
N THR A 465 19.72 -10.51 33.73
CA THR A 465 20.51 -10.46 34.97
C THR A 465 21.74 -9.56 34.82
N GLU A 466 22.29 -9.12 35.94
CA GLU A 466 23.51 -8.32 36.00
C GLU A 466 24.67 -8.97 35.24
N HIS A 467 25.43 -8.15 34.52
CA HIS A 467 26.51 -8.55 33.60
C HIS A 467 26.09 -9.48 32.44
N SER A 468 24.79 -9.78 32.25
CA SER A 468 24.33 -10.54 31.08
C SER A 468 24.30 -9.68 29.80
N THR A 469 24.37 -10.35 28.65
CA THR A 469 24.23 -9.73 27.32
C THR A 469 22.89 -10.13 26.72
N GLN A 470 22.04 -9.13 26.42
CA GLN A 470 20.70 -9.33 25.87
C GLN A 470 20.65 -8.87 24.41
N LYS A 471 20.22 -9.74 23.49
CA LYS A 471 20.09 -9.37 22.06
C LYS A 471 18.86 -8.47 21.85
N ILE A 472 19.06 -7.33 21.19
CA ILE A 472 17.98 -6.42 20.82
C ILE A 472 17.39 -6.90 19.49
N GLN A 473 16.16 -7.41 19.53
CA GLN A 473 15.42 -7.80 18.33
C GLN A 473 14.81 -6.55 17.68
N LEU A 474 15.56 -5.90 16.79
CA LEU A 474 15.11 -4.72 16.07
C LEU A 474 14.60 -5.05 14.67
N SER A 475 13.67 -4.24 14.16
CA SER A 475 13.14 -4.34 12.81
C SER A 475 13.24 -2.98 12.13
N VAL A 476 13.83 -2.95 10.93
CA VAL A 476 13.95 -1.74 10.11
C VAL A 476 13.30 -1.96 8.75
N LYS A 477 12.34 -1.10 8.43
CA LYS A 477 11.81 -0.92 7.07
C LYS A 477 12.54 0.27 6.46
N SER A 478 13.12 0.13 5.26
CA SER A 478 13.79 1.24 4.57
C SER A 478 13.67 1.14 3.04
N LYS A 479 13.31 2.25 2.39
CA LYS A 479 13.27 2.41 0.91
C LYS A 479 14.67 2.52 0.29
N TYR A 480 15.65 3.03 1.05
CA TYR A 480 17.00 3.35 0.57
C TYR A 480 18.13 2.54 1.21
N GLY A 481 17.78 1.58 2.06
CA GLY A 481 18.72 0.77 2.82
C GLY A 481 19.23 1.48 4.07
N LEU A 482 19.27 0.74 5.18
CA LEU A 482 19.86 1.19 6.44
C LEU A 482 21.34 1.56 6.24
N ASP A 483 21.74 2.70 6.77
CA ASP A 483 23.14 3.12 6.92
C ASP A 483 23.63 2.79 8.33
N ARG A 484 22.97 3.35 9.35
CA ARG A 484 23.36 3.20 10.76
C ARG A 484 22.18 3.36 11.72
N ILE A 485 22.32 2.84 12.95
CA ILE A 485 21.43 3.15 14.07
C ILE A 485 22.25 3.90 15.13
N VAL A 486 21.80 5.10 15.48
CA VAL A 486 22.36 5.90 16.58
C VAL A 486 21.59 5.58 17.85
N TRP A 487 22.31 5.24 18.92
CA TRP A 487 21.77 4.92 20.23
C TRP A 487 22.18 6.00 21.24
N ASP A 488 21.24 6.44 22.07
CA ASP A 488 21.53 7.13 23.33
C ASP A 488 21.28 6.16 24.48
N ASP A 489 22.39 5.61 24.97
CA ASP A 489 22.49 4.70 26.11
C ASP A 489 23.29 5.33 27.26
N SER A 490 23.38 6.65 27.31
CA SER A 490 24.14 7.41 28.31
C SER A 490 23.81 7.00 29.76
N ALA A 491 22.52 6.78 30.06
CA ALA A 491 22.07 6.29 31.36
C ALA A 491 22.62 4.89 31.70
N LEU A 492 22.65 3.97 30.74
CA LEU A 492 23.16 2.60 30.89
C LEU A 492 24.69 2.60 31.07
N ARG A 493 25.41 3.41 30.27
CA ARG A 493 26.86 3.61 30.38
C ARG A 493 27.30 4.24 31.70
N SER A 494 26.46 5.07 32.31
CA SER A 494 26.78 5.66 33.64
C SER A 494 26.99 4.63 34.75
N GLN A 495 26.41 3.42 34.62
CA GLN A 495 26.53 2.33 35.60
C GLN A 495 27.39 1.15 35.09
N GLY A 496 28.07 1.29 33.95
CA GLY A 496 28.95 0.25 33.39
C GLY A 496 28.29 -0.78 32.48
N GLY A 497 27.03 -0.57 32.06
CA GLY A 497 26.46 -1.28 30.91
C GLY A 497 26.78 -0.56 29.59
N GLN A 498 26.37 -1.11 28.45
CA GLN A 498 26.49 -0.42 27.15
C GLN A 498 25.61 -1.07 26.08
N ILE A 499 25.22 -0.30 25.05
CA ILE A 499 24.71 -0.87 23.80
C ILE A 499 25.88 -1.06 22.83
N GLN A 500 26.04 -2.28 22.33
CA GLN A 500 27.11 -2.66 21.41
C GLN A 500 26.51 -3.21 20.11
N HIS A 501 27.14 -2.90 18.98
CA HIS A 501 26.90 -3.63 17.74
C HIS A 501 27.71 -4.93 17.73
N SER A 502 27.10 -6.05 17.35
CA SER A 502 27.66 -7.40 17.58
C SER A 502 28.79 -7.80 16.60
N GLY A 503 29.34 -6.89 15.80
CA GLY A 503 30.43 -7.17 14.85
C GLY A 503 30.04 -7.98 13.60
N SER A 504 28.75 -8.30 13.47
CA SER A 504 28.13 -8.90 12.28
C SER A 504 28.19 -7.97 11.08
N GLN A 505 28.19 -8.50 9.85
CA GLN A 505 28.01 -7.67 8.65
C GLN A 505 26.60 -7.06 8.55
N SER A 506 25.65 -7.52 9.38
CA SER A 506 24.33 -6.91 9.50
C SER A 506 24.36 -5.64 10.34
N ALA A 507 23.93 -4.52 9.77
CA ALA A 507 23.69 -3.26 10.49
C ALA A 507 22.50 -3.32 11.48
N GLN A 508 21.91 -4.51 11.72
CA GLN A 508 20.78 -4.72 12.63
C GLN A 508 21.13 -5.56 13.87
N ASP A 509 22.31 -6.19 13.94
CA ASP A 509 22.71 -6.98 15.11
C ASP A 509 23.26 -6.09 16.24
N TYR A 510 22.40 -5.72 17.19
CA TYR A 510 22.77 -5.01 18.42
C TYR A 510 22.47 -5.82 19.68
N GLN A 511 23.26 -5.59 20.72
CA GLN A 511 23.14 -6.23 22.03
C GLN A 511 23.31 -5.20 23.17
N ALA A 512 22.54 -5.37 24.24
CA ALA A 512 22.69 -4.62 25.47
C ALA A 512 23.51 -5.45 26.48
N ILE A 513 24.65 -4.91 26.93
CA ILE A 513 25.43 -5.47 28.04
C ILE A 513 24.95 -4.77 29.31
N LEU A 514 24.52 -5.55 30.29
CA LEU A 514 23.87 -5.03 31.50
C LEU A 514 24.88 -4.70 32.61
N PRO A 515 24.68 -3.60 33.37
CA PRO A 515 25.53 -3.25 34.52
C PRO A 515 25.35 -4.24 35.69
N ALA A 516 26.08 -4.00 36.77
CA ALA A 516 25.85 -4.64 38.07
C ALA A 516 24.46 -4.29 38.63
N TYR A 517 23.86 -5.16 39.45
CA TYR A 517 22.63 -4.84 40.17
C TYR A 517 22.92 -3.98 41.40
N VAL A 518 22.25 -2.83 41.51
CA VAL A 518 22.42 -1.90 42.64
C VAL A 518 21.31 -2.13 43.66
N GLN A 519 21.64 -2.71 44.81
CA GLN A 519 20.66 -2.96 45.87
C GLN A 519 20.01 -1.65 46.37
N GLY A 520 18.68 -1.57 46.32
CA GLY A 520 17.93 -0.35 46.64
C GLY A 520 17.93 0.72 45.54
N GLY A 521 18.64 0.51 44.43
CA GLY A 521 18.62 1.38 43.25
C GLY A 521 17.43 1.10 42.33
N SER A 522 17.20 2.01 41.38
CA SER A 522 16.13 1.89 40.37
C SER A 522 16.29 0.65 39.47
N ASN A 523 17.55 0.33 39.08
CA ASN A 523 17.90 -0.76 38.15
C ASN A 523 17.17 -0.74 36.77
N ILE A 524 16.46 0.35 36.48
CA ILE A 524 15.74 0.59 35.23
C ILE A 524 16.46 1.71 34.47
N TYR A 525 16.95 1.39 33.27
CA TYR A 525 17.69 2.29 32.39
C TYR A 525 16.88 2.55 31.13
N LYS A 526 16.67 3.83 30.79
CA LYS A 526 16.01 4.21 29.54
C LYS A 526 17.07 4.50 28.48
N VAL A 527 16.94 3.81 27.36
CA VAL A 527 17.79 3.93 26.18
C VAL A 527 16.91 4.37 25.02
N THR A 528 17.43 5.19 24.09
CA THR A 528 16.69 5.53 22.86
C THR A 528 17.50 5.23 21.60
N ALA A 529 16.81 5.02 20.48
CA ALA A 529 17.45 4.77 19.19
C ALA A 529 16.77 5.51 18.05
N ARG A 530 17.56 5.80 17.01
CA ARG A 530 17.09 6.32 15.72
C ARG A 530 17.93 5.74 14.58
N ALA A 531 17.26 5.14 13.60
CA ALA A 531 17.88 4.67 12.37
C ALA A 531 18.06 5.81 11.37
N TYR A 532 19.09 5.71 10.53
CA TYR A 532 19.36 6.58 9.40
C TYR A 532 19.55 5.74 8.13
N ASP A 533 19.01 6.19 6.99
CA ASP A 533 19.26 5.57 5.69
C ASP A 533 20.45 6.22 4.95
N ARG A 534 20.84 5.62 3.83
CA ARG A 534 21.95 6.09 2.98
C ARG A 534 21.71 7.45 2.31
N ASN A 535 20.48 7.96 2.33
CA ASN A 535 20.14 9.30 1.86
C ASN A 535 20.09 10.33 3.01
N GLY A 536 20.35 9.92 4.25
CA GLY A 536 20.33 10.77 5.44
C GLY A 536 18.95 10.97 6.06
N ASN A 537 17.91 10.29 5.59
CA ASN A 537 16.61 10.30 6.28
C ASN A 537 16.75 9.66 7.66
N SER A 538 15.95 10.08 8.63
CA SER A 538 15.96 9.52 9.99
C SER A 538 14.60 8.93 10.36
N SER A 539 14.59 7.79 11.06
CA SER A 539 13.38 7.14 11.55
C SER A 539 12.65 7.94 12.64
N ASN A 540 11.47 7.45 13.02
CA ASN A 540 10.91 7.66 14.34
C ASN A 540 11.94 7.40 15.45
N ASN A 541 11.86 8.16 16.54
CA ASN A 541 12.66 7.92 17.74
C ASN A 541 11.96 6.86 18.60
N VAL A 542 12.67 5.78 18.95
CA VAL A 542 12.14 4.71 19.80
C VAL A 542 12.81 4.72 21.16
N GLN A 543 12.12 4.19 22.18
CA GLN A 543 12.63 4.02 23.55
C GLN A 543 12.60 2.54 23.92
N LEU A 544 13.65 2.10 24.60
CA LEU A 544 13.81 0.80 25.22
C LEU A 544 14.04 1.01 26.72
N THR A 545 13.22 0.36 27.54
CA THR A 545 13.47 0.17 28.97
C THR A 545 14.38 -1.04 29.15
N ILE A 546 15.42 -0.92 29.96
CA ILE A 546 16.30 -2.03 30.32
C ILE A 546 16.22 -2.23 31.84
N THR A 547 15.71 -3.40 32.27
CA THR A 547 15.63 -3.76 33.69
C THR A 547 16.72 -4.76 34.04
N VAL A 548 17.53 -4.44 35.04
CA VAL A 548 18.58 -5.33 35.55
C VAL A 548 18.08 -6.09 36.76
N LEU A 549 18.24 -7.41 36.72
CA LEU A 549 17.89 -8.36 37.78
C LEU A 549 19.19 -8.86 38.45
N SER A 550 19.18 -9.19 39.73
CA SER A 550 20.39 -9.77 40.36
C SER A 550 20.59 -11.24 39.95
N ASN A 551 21.84 -11.69 39.88
CA ASN A 551 22.23 -13.09 39.64
C ASN A 551 21.93 -13.97 40.88
N GLY A 552 20.64 -14.18 41.14
CA GLY A 552 20.14 -15.02 42.22
C GLY A 552 18.68 -15.46 42.08
N GLN A 553 17.97 -15.03 41.03
CA GLN A 553 16.56 -15.38 40.82
C GLN A 553 16.32 -16.04 39.46
N VAL A 554 16.11 -17.37 39.51
CA VAL A 554 15.04 -17.98 38.71
C VAL A 554 13.74 -17.23 39.05
N VAL A 555 12.91 -16.95 38.04
CA VAL A 555 11.81 -15.96 38.15
C VAL A 555 10.58 -16.56 38.86
N ASP A 556 10.77 -16.90 40.12
CA ASP A 556 9.78 -17.35 41.08
C ASP A 556 8.90 -16.17 41.54
N GLN A 557 8.16 -15.53 40.63
CA GLN A 557 7.36 -14.35 40.99
C GLN A 557 6.11 -14.68 41.81
N VAL A 558 5.86 -13.85 42.83
CA VAL A 558 4.61 -13.80 43.61
C VAL A 558 3.56 -13.06 42.78
N GLY A 559 2.88 -13.77 41.87
CA GLY A 559 1.94 -13.19 40.90
C GLY A 559 0.47 -13.44 41.24
N VAL A 560 -0.42 -12.53 40.81
CA VAL A 560 -1.85 -12.83 40.69
C VAL A 560 -2.02 -13.88 39.58
N THR A 561 -2.52 -15.06 39.93
CA THR A 561 -2.68 -16.20 39.02
C THR A 561 -4.11 -16.45 38.56
N ASP A 562 -5.08 -15.86 39.26
CA ASP A 562 -6.50 -15.85 38.89
C ASP A 562 -7.12 -14.56 39.44
N PHE A 563 -8.05 -13.97 38.69
CA PHE A 563 -8.74 -12.75 39.10
C PHE A 563 -10.19 -12.73 38.56
N THR A 564 -11.15 -12.92 39.46
CA THR A 564 -12.55 -13.18 39.13
C THR A 564 -13.52 -12.23 39.83
N ALA A 565 -14.65 -11.94 39.18
CA ALA A 565 -15.83 -11.33 39.79
C ALA A 565 -16.82 -12.43 40.21
N ASP A 566 -17.58 -12.20 41.29
CA ASP A 566 -18.64 -13.09 41.76
C ASP A 566 -19.87 -13.17 40.83
N LYS A 567 -20.12 -12.12 40.04
CA LYS A 567 -21.19 -12.05 39.03
C LYS A 567 -20.84 -11.12 37.86
N THR A 568 -21.51 -11.31 36.73
CA THR A 568 -21.29 -10.53 35.49
C THR A 568 -21.99 -9.18 35.47
N SER A 569 -22.97 -8.94 36.34
CA SER A 569 -23.74 -7.69 36.36
C SER A 569 -24.36 -7.37 37.71
N ALA A 570 -24.69 -6.10 37.93
CA ALA A 570 -25.38 -5.58 39.11
C ALA A 570 -26.29 -4.39 38.73
N LYS A 571 -27.18 -3.97 39.62
CA LYS A 571 -27.94 -2.72 39.48
C LYS A 571 -27.02 -1.51 39.53
N ALA A 572 -27.29 -0.54 38.66
CA ALA A 572 -26.67 0.78 38.65
C ALA A 572 -27.26 1.71 39.75
N ASP A 573 -27.46 1.22 40.97
CA ASP A 573 -28.12 1.95 42.07
C ASP A 573 -27.15 2.52 43.12
N GLY A 574 -25.84 2.27 42.98
CA GLY A 574 -24.82 2.65 43.97
C GLY A 574 -24.83 1.82 45.26
N ILE A 575 -25.76 0.87 45.39
CA ILE A 575 -25.96 0.01 46.57
C ILE A 575 -25.46 -1.40 46.28
N GLU A 576 -25.86 -2.00 45.16
CA GLU A 576 -25.47 -3.36 44.79
C GLU A 576 -23.98 -3.42 44.43
N ALA A 577 -23.27 -4.36 45.08
CA ALA A 577 -21.84 -4.59 44.87
C ALA A 577 -21.57 -5.83 44.00
N ILE A 578 -20.47 -5.79 43.25
CA ILE A 578 -19.80 -6.94 42.65
C ILE A 578 -18.52 -7.19 43.45
N THR A 579 -18.25 -8.44 43.84
CA THR A 579 -17.05 -8.81 44.62
C THR A 579 -15.97 -9.35 43.70
N TYR A 580 -14.81 -8.73 43.72
CA TYR A 580 -13.61 -9.17 43.01
C TYR A 580 -12.67 -9.94 43.94
N THR A 581 -12.14 -11.07 43.47
CA THR A 581 -11.19 -11.93 44.19
C THR A 581 -9.94 -12.19 43.35
N ALA A 582 -8.77 -11.75 43.84
CA ALA A 582 -7.47 -12.08 43.27
C ALA A 582 -6.80 -13.22 44.05
N ILE A 583 -6.26 -14.22 43.35
CA ILE A 583 -5.55 -15.37 43.95
C ILE A 583 -4.06 -15.27 43.63
N VAL A 584 -3.25 -15.02 44.67
CA VAL A 584 -1.78 -14.87 44.53
C VAL A 584 -1.08 -16.20 44.79
N LYS A 585 -0.13 -16.56 43.92
CA LYS A 585 0.74 -17.73 44.08
C LYS A 585 2.19 -17.40 43.74
N LYS A 586 3.10 -18.20 44.32
CA LYS A 586 4.52 -18.31 43.96
C LYS A 586 4.77 -19.78 43.64
N ASN A 587 5.30 -20.09 42.46
CA ASN A 587 5.56 -21.47 42.00
C ASN A 587 4.34 -22.41 42.14
N GLY A 588 3.11 -21.89 41.95
CA GLY A 588 1.86 -22.61 42.14
C GLY A 588 1.36 -22.72 43.60
N VAL A 589 2.16 -22.36 44.60
CA VAL A 589 1.81 -22.34 46.02
C VAL A 589 1.16 -21.01 46.40
N ILE A 590 -0.01 -21.04 47.05
CA ILE A 590 -0.72 -19.83 47.52
C ILE A 590 0.10 -18.99 48.50
N GLN A 591 0.00 -17.66 48.40
CA GLN A 591 0.80 -16.72 49.22
C GLN A 591 -0.11 -15.80 50.04
N ALA A 592 0.03 -15.86 51.36
CA ALA A 592 -0.69 -15.01 52.31
C ALA A 592 0.06 -13.69 52.61
N ASN A 593 -0.67 -12.69 53.11
CA ASN A 593 -0.17 -11.35 53.48
C ASN A 593 0.47 -10.54 52.35
N VAL A 594 0.25 -10.91 51.08
CA VAL A 594 0.79 -10.19 49.91
C VAL A 594 -0.13 -9.02 49.56
N PRO A 595 0.38 -7.77 49.44
CA PRO A 595 -0.41 -6.65 48.93
C PRO A 595 -0.73 -6.83 47.44
N VAL A 596 -2.02 -6.69 47.09
CA VAL A 596 -2.52 -6.62 45.72
C VAL A 596 -3.14 -5.24 45.51
N SER A 597 -2.69 -4.49 44.51
CA SER A 597 -3.32 -3.25 44.06
C SER A 597 -4.45 -3.54 43.07
N PHE A 598 -5.51 -2.73 43.11
CA PHE A 598 -6.69 -2.85 42.26
C PHE A 598 -7.05 -1.51 41.65
N ASP A 599 -7.15 -1.47 40.31
CA ASP A 599 -7.44 -0.26 39.54
C ASP A 599 -8.53 -0.52 38.50
N ILE A 600 -9.34 0.51 38.24
CA ILE A 600 -10.36 0.49 37.18
C ILE A 600 -9.67 0.87 35.86
N VAL A 601 -9.69 -0.06 34.91
CA VAL A 601 -9.08 0.07 33.58
C VAL A 601 -10.00 0.84 32.64
N SER A 602 -11.32 0.64 32.77
CA SER A 602 -12.35 1.36 32.02
C SER A 602 -13.70 1.28 32.72
N GLY A 603 -14.59 2.24 32.43
CA GLY A 603 -15.92 2.37 33.04
C GLY A 603 -15.95 3.34 34.22
N ASP A 604 -17.16 3.72 34.65
CA ASP A 604 -17.41 4.65 35.75
C ASP A 604 -18.02 3.89 36.94
N ALA A 605 -17.23 3.70 37.99
CA ALA A 605 -17.56 2.92 39.18
C ALA A 605 -16.59 3.27 40.34
N THR A 606 -16.90 2.78 41.54
CA THR A 606 -16.10 2.97 42.76
C THR A 606 -15.69 1.62 43.35
N LEU A 607 -14.40 1.42 43.57
CA LEU A 607 -13.84 0.31 44.36
C LEU A 607 -13.87 0.65 45.86
N SER A 608 -14.16 -0.34 46.71
CA SER A 608 -14.12 -0.18 48.18
C SER A 608 -12.72 0.08 48.74
N ALA A 609 -11.68 -0.36 48.03
CA ALA A 609 -10.28 -0.05 48.27
C ALA A 609 -9.47 -0.22 46.98
N ARG A 610 -8.36 0.52 46.83
CA ARG A 610 -7.39 0.32 45.73
C ARG A 610 -6.27 -0.66 46.08
N SER A 611 -6.30 -1.24 47.27
CA SER A 611 -5.35 -2.28 47.69
C SER A 611 -6.00 -3.17 48.74
N ALA A 612 -5.67 -4.47 48.72
CA ALA A 612 -5.98 -5.41 49.80
C ALA A 612 -4.86 -6.45 49.92
N THR A 613 -4.57 -6.89 51.14
CA THR A 613 -3.62 -7.99 51.40
C THR A 613 -4.29 -9.35 51.26
N THR A 614 -3.56 -10.36 50.79
CA THR A 614 -4.09 -11.73 50.72
C THR A 614 -4.27 -12.35 52.10
N ASN A 615 -5.36 -13.09 52.29
CA ASN A 615 -5.60 -13.88 53.49
C ASN A 615 -4.79 -15.21 53.48
N SER A 616 -4.98 -16.05 54.50
CA SER A 616 -4.35 -17.37 54.63
C SER A 616 -4.64 -18.36 53.49
N SER A 617 -5.65 -18.11 52.66
CA SER A 617 -5.96 -18.88 51.44
C SER A 617 -5.37 -18.27 50.16
N GLY A 618 -4.51 -17.25 50.28
CA GLY A 618 -3.92 -16.52 49.15
C GLY A 618 -4.88 -15.59 48.42
N LYS A 619 -6.02 -15.23 49.02
CA LYS A 619 -7.08 -14.43 48.40
C LYS A 619 -7.07 -12.98 48.90
N ALA A 620 -7.00 -12.02 47.99
CA ALA A 620 -7.25 -10.60 48.26
C ALA A 620 -8.58 -10.20 47.60
N THR A 621 -9.41 -9.42 48.29
CA THR A 621 -10.79 -9.13 47.86
C THR A 621 -11.15 -7.66 47.98
N VAL A 622 -11.82 -7.12 46.96
CA VAL A 622 -12.41 -5.76 46.94
C VAL A 622 -13.81 -5.81 46.35
N THR A 623 -14.64 -4.82 46.63
CA THR A 623 -15.98 -4.69 46.02
C THR A 623 -16.05 -3.49 45.09
N LEU A 624 -16.85 -3.60 44.04
CA LEU A 624 -17.09 -2.57 43.03
C LEU A 624 -18.58 -2.19 43.03
N LYS A 625 -18.90 -0.90 43.00
CA LYS A 625 -20.28 -0.37 42.86
C LYS A 625 -20.34 0.72 41.79
N SER A 626 -21.50 0.93 41.16
CA SER A 626 -21.77 2.13 40.36
C SER A 626 -23.22 2.58 40.48
N ASN A 627 -23.45 3.88 40.32
CA ASN A 627 -24.76 4.53 40.21
C ASN A 627 -25.09 4.94 38.75
N LYS A 628 -24.34 4.43 37.77
CA LYS A 628 -24.53 4.68 36.33
C LYS A 628 -24.53 3.36 35.56
N PRO A 629 -25.46 3.15 34.60
CA PRO A 629 -25.37 2.03 33.68
C PRO A 629 -24.10 2.12 32.84
N GLY A 630 -23.39 1.02 32.67
CA GLY A 630 -22.11 0.98 31.97
C GLY A 630 -21.33 -0.31 32.19
N GLN A 631 -20.42 -0.59 31.27
CA GLN A 631 -19.49 -1.71 31.37
C GLN A 631 -18.18 -1.26 32.06
N VAL A 632 -17.65 -2.09 32.95
CA VAL A 632 -16.47 -1.78 33.77
C VAL A 632 -15.46 -2.92 33.69
N VAL A 633 -14.17 -2.59 33.59
CA VAL A 633 -13.04 -3.51 33.68
C VAL A 633 -12.16 -3.12 34.86
N VAL A 634 -11.81 -4.10 35.70
CA VAL A 634 -10.91 -3.95 36.83
C VAL A 634 -9.65 -4.79 36.57
N SER A 635 -8.50 -4.32 37.05
CA SER A 635 -7.24 -5.07 37.06
C SER A 635 -6.74 -5.31 38.49
N ALA A 636 -5.93 -6.35 38.67
CA ALA A 636 -5.24 -6.69 39.91
C ALA A 636 -3.75 -6.91 39.67
N LYS A 637 -2.89 -6.47 40.59
CA LYS A 637 -1.43 -6.55 40.44
C LYS A 637 -0.71 -6.69 41.78
N THR A 638 0.34 -7.51 41.86
CA THR A 638 1.31 -7.50 42.97
C THR A 638 2.55 -6.66 42.62
N ALA A 639 3.33 -6.26 43.62
CA ALA A 639 4.56 -5.48 43.40
C ALA A 639 5.60 -6.18 42.50
N GLU A 640 5.62 -7.52 42.48
CA GLU A 640 6.56 -8.32 41.69
C GLU A 640 6.14 -8.50 40.21
N MET A 641 4.88 -8.24 39.86
CA MET A 641 4.42 -8.35 38.47
C MET A 641 4.88 -7.15 37.63
N THR A 642 5.16 -7.37 36.34
CA THR A 642 5.37 -6.29 35.37
C THR A 642 4.03 -5.69 34.91
N SER A 643 3.13 -6.52 34.39
CA SER A 643 1.78 -6.15 33.95
C SER A 643 0.72 -6.49 35.00
N ALA A 644 -0.40 -5.75 35.02
CA ALA A 644 -1.58 -6.12 35.80
C ALA A 644 -2.41 -7.21 35.08
N LEU A 645 -3.12 -8.04 35.84
CA LEU A 645 -4.09 -8.99 35.30
C LEU A 645 -5.48 -8.37 35.28
N ASN A 646 -6.08 -8.26 34.09
CA ASN A 646 -7.46 -7.78 33.95
C ASN A 646 -8.45 -8.93 34.21
N ALA A 647 -9.51 -8.64 34.96
CA ALA A 647 -10.66 -9.54 35.05
C ALA A 647 -11.57 -9.41 33.81
N ASN A 648 -12.48 -10.37 33.65
CA ASN A 648 -13.61 -10.22 32.73
C ASN A 648 -14.43 -8.96 33.04
N ALA A 649 -14.89 -8.29 31.99
CA ALA A 649 -15.73 -7.09 32.12
C ALA A 649 -17.07 -7.41 32.79
N VAL A 650 -17.56 -6.49 33.62
CA VAL A 650 -18.86 -6.57 34.30
C VAL A 650 -19.75 -5.40 33.91
N ILE A 651 -21.07 -5.54 34.08
CA ILE A 651 -22.06 -4.60 33.55
C ILE A 651 -22.96 -4.09 34.67
N PHE A 652 -22.93 -2.78 34.94
CA PHE A 652 -23.95 -2.12 35.75
C PHE A 652 -25.13 -1.74 34.85
N VAL A 653 -26.35 -2.06 35.28
CA VAL A 653 -27.56 -1.93 34.45
C VAL A 653 -28.71 -1.25 35.18
N ASP A 654 -29.53 -0.52 34.43
CA ASP A 654 -30.87 -0.10 34.87
C ASP A 654 -31.85 -1.24 34.63
N GLN A 655 -32.09 -2.04 35.68
CA GLN A 655 -32.97 -3.21 35.58
C GLN A 655 -34.45 -2.87 35.34
N THR A 656 -34.88 -1.60 35.44
CA THR A 656 -36.25 -1.20 35.07
C THR A 656 -36.47 -1.18 33.56
N LYS A 657 -35.39 -1.26 32.77
CA LYS A 657 -35.37 -1.31 31.31
C LYS A 657 -34.83 -2.66 30.83
N ALA A 658 -35.13 -3.01 29.59
CA ALA A 658 -34.47 -4.12 28.91
C ALA A 658 -32.96 -3.86 28.87
N SER A 659 -32.18 -4.73 29.51
CA SER A 659 -30.74 -4.55 29.69
C SER A 659 -29.98 -5.86 29.45
N ILE A 660 -28.84 -5.79 28.74
CA ILE A 660 -27.92 -6.91 28.59
C ILE A 660 -27.14 -7.08 29.90
N THR A 661 -27.25 -8.26 30.50
CA THR A 661 -26.64 -8.64 31.81
C THR A 661 -25.48 -9.61 31.68
N GLU A 662 -25.28 -10.15 30.48
CA GLU A 662 -24.27 -11.15 30.17
C GLU A 662 -23.99 -11.09 28.66
N ILE A 663 -22.72 -11.11 28.28
CA ILE A 663 -22.26 -11.36 26.91
C ILE A 663 -21.03 -12.26 26.98
N LYS A 664 -21.04 -13.36 26.23
CA LYS A 664 -19.96 -14.37 26.23
C LYS A 664 -19.69 -14.86 24.81
N ALA A 665 -18.42 -15.05 24.49
CA ALA A 665 -17.97 -15.91 23.40
C ALA A 665 -17.75 -17.33 23.93
N ASP A 666 -17.94 -18.35 23.10
CA ASP A 666 -17.61 -19.75 23.41
C ASP A 666 -16.10 -20.05 23.36
N LYS A 667 -15.35 -19.29 22.54
CA LYS A 667 -13.89 -19.32 22.43
C LYS A 667 -13.33 -17.94 22.08
N THR A 668 -12.06 -17.70 22.40
CA THR A 668 -11.36 -16.43 22.12
C THR A 668 -10.40 -16.48 20.93
N THR A 669 -10.23 -17.66 20.30
CA THR A 669 -9.42 -17.84 19.08
C THR A 669 -10.20 -18.63 18.04
N ALA A 670 -10.00 -18.32 16.76
CA ALA A 670 -10.63 -19.01 15.64
C ALA A 670 -9.75 -18.98 14.38
N VAL A 671 -10.03 -19.85 13.41
CA VAL A 671 -9.32 -19.89 12.13
C VAL A 671 -9.97 -18.94 11.11
N ALA A 672 -9.16 -18.12 10.44
CA ALA A 672 -9.56 -17.17 9.41
C ALA A 672 -9.91 -17.85 8.06
N ASN A 673 -10.72 -18.91 8.08
CA ASN A 673 -11.07 -19.73 6.91
C ASN A 673 -12.55 -19.55 6.46
N GLY A 674 -13.26 -18.58 7.02
CA GLY A 674 -14.68 -18.30 6.76
C GLY A 674 -15.67 -19.31 7.34
N LYS A 675 -15.20 -20.40 7.97
CA LYS A 675 -16.02 -21.51 8.47
C LYS A 675 -15.92 -21.72 9.98
N ASP A 676 -14.75 -21.51 10.56
CA ASP A 676 -14.56 -21.66 12.00
C ASP A 676 -15.22 -20.50 12.74
N ALA A 677 -16.30 -20.82 13.47
CA ALA A 677 -17.23 -19.85 14.01
C ALA A 677 -17.06 -19.68 15.53
N VAL A 678 -17.04 -18.42 15.98
CA VAL A 678 -17.19 -18.05 17.40
C VAL A 678 -18.68 -17.83 17.68
N THR A 679 -19.24 -18.49 18.67
CA THR A 679 -20.64 -18.29 19.10
C THR A 679 -20.71 -17.25 20.20
N TYR A 680 -21.37 -16.13 19.91
CA TYR A 680 -21.72 -15.13 20.92
C TYR A 680 -23.10 -15.44 21.50
N THR A 681 -23.18 -15.49 22.83
CA THR A 681 -24.45 -15.59 23.57
C THR A 681 -24.61 -14.36 24.45
N VAL A 682 -25.74 -13.69 24.35
CA VAL A 682 -26.15 -12.57 25.21
C VAL A 682 -27.34 -12.96 26.07
N LYS A 683 -27.52 -12.29 27.21
CA LYS A 683 -28.70 -12.43 28.07
C LYS A 683 -29.32 -11.08 28.37
N VAL A 684 -30.60 -10.92 28.03
CA VAL A 684 -31.39 -9.73 28.34
C VAL A 684 -32.29 -10.01 29.54
N MET A 685 -32.30 -9.08 30.49
CA MET A 685 -33.16 -9.10 31.67
C MET A 685 -33.94 -7.78 31.77
N LYS A 686 -35.10 -7.83 32.41
CA LYS A 686 -35.89 -6.67 32.84
C LYS A 686 -36.63 -7.02 34.13
N ASP A 687 -36.70 -6.10 35.08
CA ASP A 687 -37.38 -6.24 36.38
C ASP A 687 -36.95 -7.51 37.15
N GLY A 688 -35.65 -7.86 37.04
CA GLY A 688 -35.05 -9.05 37.64
C GLY A 688 -35.39 -10.38 36.94
N LYS A 689 -36.13 -10.36 35.83
CA LYS A 689 -36.57 -11.56 35.07
C LYS A 689 -35.95 -11.59 33.66
N PRO A 690 -35.80 -12.77 33.04
CA PRO A 690 -35.40 -12.86 31.64
C PRO A 690 -36.47 -12.24 30.74
N LEU A 691 -36.05 -11.44 29.75
CA LEU A 691 -36.95 -10.82 28.79
C LEU A 691 -36.93 -11.59 27.46
N SER A 692 -38.08 -12.12 27.04
CA SER A 692 -38.25 -12.88 25.81
C SER A 692 -38.83 -12.02 24.70
N GLY A 693 -38.40 -12.24 23.45
CA GLY A 693 -38.87 -11.53 22.27
C GLY A 693 -38.23 -10.15 22.03
N GLU A 694 -37.44 -9.64 22.98
CA GLU A 694 -36.60 -8.45 22.80
C GLU A 694 -35.58 -8.71 21.69
N GLU A 695 -35.40 -7.71 20.83
CA GLU A 695 -34.47 -7.73 19.71
C GLU A 695 -33.10 -7.17 20.15
N VAL A 696 -32.05 -7.95 19.91
CA VAL A 696 -30.67 -7.54 20.17
C VAL A 696 -29.96 -7.27 18.84
N THR A 697 -29.40 -6.08 18.69
CA THR A 697 -28.53 -5.71 17.58
C THR A 697 -27.10 -6.09 17.92
N PHE A 698 -26.37 -6.62 16.93
CA PHE A 698 -24.96 -7.01 17.02
C PHE A 698 -24.13 -6.28 15.97
N THR A 699 -22.97 -5.77 16.38
CA THR A 699 -21.97 -5.16 15.50
C THR A 699 -20.62 -5.83 15.72
N THR A 700 -19.71 -5.73 14.75
CA THR A 700 -18.35 -6.30 14.82
C THR A 700 -17.34 -5.38 14.15
N THR A 701 -16.10 -5.36 14.63
CA THR A 701 -14.98 -4.65 14.00
C THR A 701 -14.30 -5.45 12.89
N LEU A 702 -14.46 -6.79 12.87
CA LEU A 702 -13.83 -7.68 11.90
C LEU A 702 -14.64 -8.99 11.74
N GLY A 703 -14.74 -9.45 10.50
CA GLY A 703 -15.46 -10.69 10.15
C GLY A 703 -16.96 -10.48 9.90
N THR A 704 -17.67 -11.58 9.70
CA THR A 704 -19.07 -11.64 9.28
C THR A 704 -19.91 -12.29 10.37
N LEU A 705 -20.90 -11.56 10.88
CA LEU A 705 -21.92 -12.10 11.77
C LEU A 705 -22.99 -12.85 10.97
N SER A 706 -23.49 -13.97 11.50
CA SER A 706 -24.57 -14.75 10.88
C SER A 706 -25.90 -13.99 10.80
N LYS A 707 -26.11 -13.02 11.69
CA LYS A 707 -27.20 -12.03 11.68
C LYS A 707 -26.72 -10.72 12.32
N SER A 708 -27.24 -9.59 11.86
CA SER A 708 -27.06 -8.28 12.52
C SER A 708 -28.05 -8.05 13.67
N THR A 709 -29.19 -8.74 13.68
CA THR A 709 -30.14 -8.75 14.79
C THR A 709 -30.61 -10.16 15.12
N GLU A 710 -30.91 -10.45 16.39
CA GLU A 710 -31.52 -11.71 16.82
C GLU A 710 -32.47 -11.48 17.99
N LYS A 711 -33.57 -12.25 18.05
CA LYS A 711 -34.54 -12.16 19.16
C LYS A 711 -34.23 -13.12 20.30
N THR A 712 -34.45 -12.63 21.50
CA THR A 712 -34.29 -13.38 22.76
C THR A 712 -35.34 -14.48 22.90
N ASN A 713 -34.91 -15.66 23.33
CA ASN A 713 -35.78 -16.79 23.65
C ASN A 713 -36.46 -16.63 25.03
N THR A 714 -37.28 -17.63 25.41
CA THR A 714 -38.02 -17.65 26.69
C THR A 714 -37.16 -17.55 27.95
N ASN A 715 -35.85 -17.84 27.84
CA ASN A 715 -34.87 -17.72 28.93
C ASN A 715 -34.01 -16.44 28.82
N GLY A 716 -34.40 -15.49 27.97
CA GLY A 716 -33.74 -14.20 27.76
C GLY A 716 -32.47 -14.25 26.92
N TYR A 717 -32.14 -15.38 26.28
CA TYR A 717 -30.91 -15.51 25.49
C TYR A 717 -31.14 -15.28 24.01
N ALA A 718 -30.26 -14.49 23.37
CA ALA A 718 -30.08 -14.45 21.92
C ALA A 718 -28.67 -14.95 21.57
N LYS A 719 -28.49 -15.47 20.34
CA LYS A 719 -27.21 -16.03 19.88
C LYS A 719 -26.92 -15.68 18.43
N VAL A 720 -25.67 -15.32 18.16
CA VAL A 720 -25.14 -15.14 16.79
C VAL A 720 -23.78 -15.82 16.68
N THR A 721 -23.36 -16.15 15.46
CA THR A 721 -22.01 -16.66 15.19
C THR A 721 -21.21 -15.66 14.35
N LEU A 722 -19.90 -15.62 14.57
CA LEU A 722 -18.95 -14.79 13.84
C LEU A 722 -17.91 -15.68 13.15
N THR A 723 -17.68 -15.49 11.85
CA THR A 723 -16.54 -16.06 11.11
C THR A 723 -15.69 -14.96 10.49
N SER A 724 -14.47 -15.27 10.03
CA SER A 724 -13.64 -14.34 9.26
C SER A 724 -12.84 -15.09 8.19
N THR A 725 -12.56 -14.44 7.07
CA THR A 725 -11.56 -14.86 6.07
C THR A 725 -10.21 -14.14 6.26
N ASN A 726 -10.16 -13.16 7.15
CA ASN A 726 -9.02 -12.28 7.38
C ASN A 726 -8.49 -12.47 8.81
N GLN A 727 -7.17 -12.52 8.96
CA GLN A 727 -6.52 -12.55 10.27
C GLN A 727 -6.66 -11.21 10.98
N GLY A 728 -6.86 -11.24 12.30
CA GLY A 728 -6.89 -10.06 13.16
C GLY A 728 -7.81 -10.19 14.37
N LYS A 729 -7.78 -9.17 15.21
CA LYS A 729 -8.65 -9.02 16.38
C LYS A 729 -10.04 -8.54 15.97
N SER A 730 -11.06 -9.13 16.59
CA SER A 730 -12.46 -8.77 16.41
C SER A 730 -13.14 -8.49 17.75
N LEU A 731 -13.83 -7.37 17.81
CA LEU A 731 -14.62 -6.93 18.95
C LEU A 731 -16.10 -6.87 18.56
N VAL A 732 -16.87 -7.85 19.02
CA VAL A 732 -18.33 -7.81 18.91
C VAL A 732 -18.90 -6.91 20.00
N SER A 733 -19.87 -6.06 19.64
CA SER A 733 -20.68 -5.29 20.57
C SER A 733 -22.16 -5.62 20.36
N ALA A 734 -22.97 -5.53 21.42
CA ALA A 734 -24.40 -5.79 21.36
C ALA A 734 -25.20 -4.75 22.15
N SER A 735 -26.39 -4.41 21.65
CA SER A 735 -27.31 -3.45 22.27
C SER A 735 -28.77 -3.83 22.01
N VAL A 736 -29.67 -3.32 22.87
CA VAL A 736 -31.13 -3.45 22.76
C VAL A 736 -31.76 -2.07 22.61
N SER A 737 -32.86 -1.98 21.88
CA SER A 737 -33.37 -0.72 21.29
C SER A 737 -33.78 0.39 22.28
N ASN A 738 -33.78 0.12 23.59
CA ASN A 738 -34.06 1.09 24.66
C ASN A 738 -32.91 1.27 25.67
N ALA A 739 -31.72 0.71 25.42
CA ALA A 739 -30.54 0.84 26.28
C ALA A 739 -29.47 1.75 25.65
N ALA A 740 -29.10 2.81 26.35
CA ALA A 740 -28.13 3.81 25.88
C ALA A 740 -26.65 3.37 25.99
N VAL A 741 -26.37 2.07 25.98
CA VAL A 741 -25.03 1.49 26.18
C VAL A 741 -24.85 0.27 25.29
N ASP A 742 -23.91 0.33 24.35
CA ASP A 742 -23.38 -0.86 23.67
C ASP A 742 -22.51 -1.67 24.63
N VAL A 743 -22.88 -2.93 24.87
CA VAL A 743 -22.11 -3.86 25.70
C VAL A 743 -21.12 -4.62 24.82
N LYS A 744 -19.83 -4.53 25.16
CA LYS A 744 -18.74 -5.16 24.41
C LYS A 744 -18.53 -6.60 24.88
N ALA A 745 -18.40 -7.52 23.94
CA ALA A 745 -18.00 -8.89 24.22
C ALA A 745 -16.50 -8.96 24.58
N PRO A 746 -16.01 -10.10 25.09
CA PRO A 746 -14.59 -10.42 25.04
C PRO A 746 -14.06 -10.30 23.59
N GLU A 747 -12.89 -9.68 23.42
CA GLU A 747 -12.19 -9.66 22.14
C GLU A 747 -11.77 -11.08 21.74
N VAL A 748 -11.87 -11.39 20.44
CA VAL A 748 -11.45 -12.68 19.89
C VAL A 748 -10.48 -12.47 18.72
N GLU A 749 -9.55 -13.39 18.51
CA GLU A 749 -8.53 -13.25 17.48
C GLU A 749 -8.63 -14.38 16.43
N PHE A 750 -8.81 -13.97 15.17
CA PHE A 750 -8.78 -14.87 14.03
C PHE A 750 -7.34 -15.01 13.53
N PHE A 751 -6.82 -16.24 13.49
CA PHE A 751 -5.49 -16.54 12.96
C PHE A 751 -5.54 -17.16 11.56
N THR A 752 -4.52 -16.93 10.75
CA THR A 752 -4.37 -17.64 9.47
C THR A 752 -4.32 -19.15 9.69
N GLN A 753 -4.76 -19.94 8.70
CA GLN A 753 -4.79 -21.39 8.83
C GLN A 753 -3.37 -21.96 8.95
N LEU A 754 -3.12 -22.78 9.96
CA LEU A 754 -1.84 -23.47 10.15
C LEU A 754 -1.62 -24.49 9.02
N THR A 755 -0.44 -24.42 8.40
CA THR A 755 0.00 -25.24 7.27
C THR A 755 1.47 -25.60 7.42
N ILE A 756 1.89 -26.69 6.79
CA ILE A 756 3.30 -27.03 6.56
C ILE A 756 3.57 -26.85 5.06
N ASP A 757 4.71 -26.28 4.70
CA ASP A 757 5.15 -26.17 3.31
C ASP A 757 5.70 -27.51 2.81
N ASN A 758 4.78 -28.41 2.46
CA ASN A 758 5.07 -29.76 1.97
C ASN A 758 5.84 -29.77 0.63
N GLY A 759 5.96 -28.62 -0.05
CA GLY A 759 6.64 -28.47 -1.34
C GLY A 759 8.08 -27.98 -1.24
N ASN A 760 8.47 -27.35 -0.12
CA ASN A 760 9.79 -26.75 0.10
C ASN A 760 10.48 -27.30 1.36
N VAL A 761 10.47 -28.62 1.54
CA VAL A 761 11.29 -29.30 2.56
C VAL A 761 12.76 -28.98 2.29
N GLU A 762 13.45 -28.44 3.29
CA GLU A 762 14.81 -27.89 3.14
C GLU A 762 15.85 -28.87 3.65
N ILE A 763 16.73 -29.36 2.77
CA ILE A 763 17.77 -30.34 3.10
C ILE A 763 18.94 -29.66 3.80
N VAL A 764 19.28 -30.06 5.03
CA VAL A 764 20.23 -29.30 5.88
C VAL A 764 21.65 -29.27 5.31
N GLY A 765 22.09 -30.32 4.61
CA GLY A 765 23.44 -30.39 4.05
C GLY A 765 23.69 -29.54 2.79
N THR A 766 22.63 -29.21 2.04
CA THR A 766 22.72 -28.49 0.75
C THR A 766 21.98 -27.16 0.73
N GLY A 767 21.02 -26.94 1.62
CA GLY A 767 20.07 -25.82 1.56
C GLY A 767 19.04 -25.94 0.42
N ALA A 768 19.04 -27.05 -0.34
CA ALA A 768 18.09 -27.31 -1.40
C ALA A 768 16.66 -27.46 -0.84
N LYS A 769 15.66 -27.04 -1.62
CA LYS A 769 14.24 -27.08 -1.26
C LYS A 769 13.44 -27.87 -2.27
N GLY A 770 12.57 -28.74 -1.80
CA GLY A 770 11.69 -29.51 -2.67
C GLY A 770 10.86 -30.54 -1.91
N LYS A 771 10.60 -31.67 -2.57
CA LYS A 771 10.09 -32.87 -1.92
C LYS A 771 11.23 -33.55 -1.15
N LEU A 772 10.88 -34.30 -0.10
CA LEU A 772 11.82 -35.17 0.59
C LEU A 772 12.39 -36.23 -0.39
N PRO A 773 13.72 -36.45 -0.43
CA PRO A 773 14.34 -37.52 -1.21
C PRO A 773 13.75 -38.90 -0.88
N ASN A 774 13.66 -39.76 -1.90
CA ASN A 774 13.14 -41.13 -1.74
C ASN A 774 14.25 -42.17 -1.48
N VAL A 775 15.52 -41.72 -1.47
CA VAL A 775 16.65 -42.45 -0.89
C VAL A 775 17.16 -41.60 0.27
N TRP A 776 17.29 -42.19 1.46
CA TRP A 776 17.67 -41.46 2.67
C TRP A 776 19.11 -41.75 3.08
N LEU A 777 19.87 -40.70 3.38
CA LEU A 777 21.03 -40.83 4.25
C LEU A 777 20.52 -41.04 5.68
N GLN A 778 20.98 -42.09 6.38
CA GLN A 778 20.62 -42.31 7.77
C GLN A 778 21.13 -41.15 8.64
N TYR A 779 20.31 -40.65 9.56
CA TYR A 779 20.54 -39.43 10.32
C TYR A 779 20.69 -38.15 9.45
N GLY A 780 20.30 -38.22 8.17
CA GLY A 780 20.05 -37.04 7.34
C GLY A 780 18.96 -36.16 7.97
N GLN A 781 19.18 -34.85 7.92
CA GLN A 781 18.35 -33.85 8.58
C GLN A 781 17.67 -32.93 7.56
N VAL A 782 16.41 -32.61 7.79
CA VAL A 782 15.62 -31.70 6.93
C VAL A 782 14.81 -30.74 7.79
N ASN A 783 14.66 -29.48 7.37
CA ASN A 783 13.83 -28.50 8.07
C ASN A 783 12.44 -28.47 7.44
N LEU A 784 11.39 -28.78 8.23
CA LEU A 784 10.02 -28.47 7.86
C LEU A 784 9.69 -27.03 8.27
N LYS A 785 8.88 -26.33 7.47
CA LYS A 785 8.48 -24.94 7.73
C LYS A 785 6.97 -24.84 7.85
N ALA A 786 6.50 -24.34 8.99
CA ALA A 786 5.10 -24.09 9.25
C ALA A 786 4.77 -22.60 9.05
N SER A 787 3.56 -22.33 8.56
CA SER A 787 3.01 -20.98 8.42
C SER A 787 1.56 -20.92 8.89
N GLY A 788 1.13 -19.79 9.43
CA GLY A 788 -0.19 -19.60 10.02
C GLY A 788 -0.23 -19.80 11.54
N GLY A 789 -1.43 -19.86 12.10
CA GLY A 789 -1.66 -19.77 13.55
C GLY A 789 -1.13 -18.46 14.14
N ASN A 790 -0.77 -18.50 15.41
CA ASN A 790 -0.14 -17.39 16.14
C ASN A 790 1.40 -17.36 16.04
N GLY A 791 1.99 -18.11 15.11
CA GLY A 791 3.45 -18.19 14.88
C GLY A 791 4.26 -18.88 15.98
N LYS A 792 3.63 -19.34 17.08
CA LYS A 792 4.30 -20.13 18.13
C LYS A 792 4.01 -21.60 17.89
N TYR A 793 5.01 -22.35 17.44
CA TYR A 793 4.87 -23.75 17.05
C TYR A 793 5.43 -24.71 18.10
N THR A 794 4.90 -25.92 18.14
CA THR A 794 5.55 -27.06 18.79
C THR A 794 5.39 -28.30 17.93
N TRP A 795 6.50 -29.01 17.70
CA TRP A 795 6.58 -30.13 16.76
C TRP A 795 6.67 -31.48 17.46
N TYR A 796 6.01 -32.49 16.88
CA TYR A 796 5.94 -33.85 17.40
C TYR A 796 6.06 -34.86 16.25
N SER A 797 6.66 -36.03 16.51
CA SER A 797 6.65 -37.17 15.57
C SER A 797 5.78 -38.28 16.14
N ALA A 798 4.93 -38.88 15.32
CA ALA A 798 4.14 -40.05 15.70
C ALA A 798 5.02 -41.30 15.93
N ASN A 799 6.18 -41.39 15.26
CA ASN A 799 7.17 -42.44 15.47
C ASN A 799 8.61 -41.90 15.46
N PRO A 800 9.14 -41.45 16.62
CA PRO A 800 10.50 -40.94 16.77
C PRO A 800 11.63 -41.94 16.47
N ALA A 801 11.33 -43.22 16.23
CA ALA A 801 12.30 -44.24 15.82
C ALA A 801 12.47 -44.33 14.29
N ILE A 802 11.43 -43.97 13.51
CA ILE A 802 11.52 -43.80 12.05
C ILE A 802 12.12 -42.42 11.73
N ALA A 803 11.54 -41.37 12.31
CA ALA A 803 12.07 -40.01 12.23
C ALA A 803 11.69 -39.21 13.48
N SER A 804 12.66 -38.57 14.13
CA SER A 804 12.39 -37.61 15.22
C SER A 804 12.37 -36.18 14.69
N VAL A 805 11.67 -35.29 15.38
CA VAL A 805 11.67 -33.84 15.10
C VAL A 805 12.10 -33.07 16.34
N ASP A 806 12.87 -32.01 16.18
CA ASP A 806 13.12 -31.05 17.26
C ASP A 806 11.84 -30.25 17.55
N PRO A 807 11.35 -30.22 18.81
CA PRO A 807 10.07 -29.58 19.15
C PRO A 807 9.99 -28.08 18.86
N SER A 808 11.11 -27.37 18.72
CA SER A 808 11.15 -25.91 18.59
C SER A 808 11.34 -25.42 17.15
N SER A 809 12.18 -26.11 16.38
CA SER A 809 12.68 -25.66 15.07
C SER A 809 12.01 -26.36 13.88
N GLY A 810 11.35 -27.50 14.09
CA GLY A 810 10.80 -28.31 13.01
C GLY A 810 11.86 -29.08 12.21
N GLN A 811 13.10 -29.15 12.71
CA GLN A 811 14.15 -29.97 12.10
C GLN A 811 13.89 -31.46 12.37
N VAL A 812 13.66 -32.22 11.31
CA VAL A 812 13.47 -33.67 11.31
C VAL A 812 14.81 -34.37 11.11
N THR A 813 15.05 -35.47 11.83
CA THR A 813 16.18 -36.39 11.64
C THR A 813 15.63 -37.78 11.32
N LEU A 814 15.97 -38.28 10.14
CA LEU A 814 15.54 -39.60 9.64
C LEU A 814 16.42 -40.70 10.23
N LYS A 815 15.87 -41.84 10.64
CA LYS A 815 16.62 -42.85 11.42
C LYS A 815 16.50 -44.27 10.89
N ASP A 816 15.31 -44.71 10.50
CA ASP A 816 15.13 -46.04 9.92
C ASP A 816 13.98 -46.07 8.90
N LYS A 817 13.94 -47.13 8.09
CA LYS A 817 13.05 -47.29 6.94
C LYS A 817 11.61 -47.55 7.35
N GLY A 818 10.71 -46.59 7.13
CA GLY A 818 9.28 -46.73 7.39
C GLY A 818 8.50 -45.43 7.13
N GLU A 819 7.19 -45.48 7.32
CA GLU A 819 6.29 -44.32 7.23
C GLU A 819 6.01 -43.73 8.62
N THR A 820 5.90 -42.41 8.73
CA THR A 820 5.48 -41.71 9.97
C THR A 820 4.90 -40.35 9.65
N THR A 821 4.12 -39.78 10.57
CA THR A 821 3.68 -38.38 10.50
C THR A 821 4.48 -37.47 11.44
N ILE A 822 4.75 -36.25 10.98
CA ILE A 822 5.23 -35.14 11.78
C ILE A 822 4.06 -34.16 11.94
N THR A 823 3.75 -33.81 13.18
CA THR A 823 2.64 -32.92 13.54
C THR A 823 3.19 -31.62 14.11
N VAL A 824 2.68 -30.48 13.62
CA VAL A 824 2.90 -29.17 14.23
C VAL A 824 1.61 -28.69 14.87
N VAL A 825 1.71 -28.20 16.10
CA VAL A 825 0.62 -27.55 16.84
C VAL A 825 1.00 -26.09 17.05
N SER A 826 0.07 -25.16 16.82
CA SER A 826 0.27 -23.75 17.15
C SER A 826 -0.28 -23.38 18.52
N GLY A 827 0.20 -22.29 19.12
CA GLY A 827 -0.24 -21.84 20.45
C GLY A 827 -1.71 -21.41 20.52
N ASP A 828 -2.34 -21.11 19.38
CA ASP A 828 -3.78 -20.86 19.22
C ASP A 828 -4.60 -22.16 19.00
N LYS A 829 -3.95 -23.33 19.13
CA LYS A 829 -4.50 -24.70 19.10
C LYS A 829 -4.92 -25.22 17.72
N GLN A 830 -4.34 -24.68 16.64
CA GLN A 830 -4.44 -25.33 15.32
C GLN A 830 -3.41 -26.46 15.19
N THR A 831 -3.67 -27.41 14.30
CA THR A 831 -2.81 -28.57 14.03
C THR A 831 -2.64 -28.78 12.53
N ALA A 832 -1.40 -28.99 12.08
CA ALA A 832 -1.09 -29.41 10.71
C ALA A 832 -0.15 -30.63 10.71
N ILE A 833 -0.22 -31.45 9.66
CA ILE A 833 0.44 -32.76 9.60
C ILE A 833 1.19 -32.92 8.27
N TYR A 834 2.42 -33.42 8.34
CA TYR A 834 3.25 -33.82 7.21
C TYR A 834 3.50 -35.34 7.28
N THR A 835 3.20 -36.07 6.21
CA THR A 835 3.50 -37.51 6.12
C THR A 835 4.87 -37.73 5.50
N ILE A 836 5.78 -38.33 6.27
CA ILE A 836 7.03 -38.90 5.78
C ILE A 836 6.70 -40.27 5.20
N ALA A 837 6.64 -40.35 3.87
CA ALA A 837 6.44 -41.62 3.16
C ALA A 837 7.65 -42.56 3.35
N MET A 838 7.41 -43.88 3.30
CA MET A 838 8.46 -44.89 3.35
C MET A 838 9.43 -44.75 2.16
N PRO A 839 10.76 -44.73 2.38
CA PRO A 839 11.72 -44.55 1.31
C PRO A 839 11.97 -45.85 0.53
N ASN A 840 12.38 -45.72 -0.73
CA ASN A 840 12.88 -46.84 -1.54
C ASN A 840 14.06 -47.54 -0.84
N SER A 841 15.02 -46.75 -0.32
CA SER A 841 16.25 -47.23 0.32
C SER A 841 16.72 -46.28 1.42
N ILE A 842 17.36 -46.83 2.46
CA ILE A 842 18.14 -46.06 3.45
C ILE A 842 19.61 -46.48 3.42
N VAL A 843 20.51 -45.50 3.36
CA VAL A 843 21.95 -45.68 3.32
C VAL A 843 22.55 -45.36 4.68
N SER A 844 23.23 -46.34 5.25
CA SER A 844 23.81 -46.31 6.59
C SER A 844 25.33 -46.42 6.52
N VAL A 845 26.05 -45.74 7.42
CA VAL A 845 27.52 -45.76 7.48
C VAL A 845 27.95 -46.39 8.80
N ASN A 846 28.73 -47.46 8.74
CA ASN A 846 29.38 -48.00 9.93
C ASN A 846 30.56 -47.09 10.31
N SER A 847 30.42 -46.36 11.42
CA SER A 847 31.39 -45.36 11.88
C SER A 847 32.59 -45.94 12.66
N SER A 848 32.64 -47.26 12.90
CA SER A 848 33.69 -47.93 13.69
C SER A 848 35.07 -47.96 13.03
N GLY A 849 35.19 -47.55 11.76
CA GLY A 849 36.47 -47.39 11.07
C GLY A 849 36.47 -47.87 9.62
N ARG A 850 37.62 -47.70 8.94
CA ARG A 850 37.88 -48.26 7.61
C ARG A 850 38.23 -49.74 7.73
N VAL A 851 37.69 -50.56 6.84
CA VAL A 851 37.80 -52.04 6.84
C VAL A 851 38.03 -52.57 5.43
N ASP A 852 38.47 -53.82 5.31
CA ASP A 852 38.56 -54.54 4.05
C ASP A 852 37.16 -54.77 3.41
N TYR A 853 37.14 -55.07 2.12
CA TYR A 853 35.91 -55.24 1.36
C TYR A 853 35.03 -56.41 1.85
N ASN A 854 35.62 -57.52 2.31
CA ASN A 854 34.87 -58.68 2.77
C ASN A 854 34.24 -58.42 4.14
N THR A 855 34.97 -57.78 5.05
CA THR A 855 34.42 -57.28 6.32
C THR A 855 33.29 -56.29 6.07
N ALA A 856 33.45 -55.33 5.17
CA ALA A 856 32.39 -54.40 4.80
C ALA A 856 31.12 -55.11 4.25
N ASN A 857 31.31 -56.04 3.32
CA ASN A 857 30.23 -56.84 2.74
C ASN A 857 29.47 -57.67 3.80
N ASN A 858 30.20 -58.24 4.77
CA ASN A 858 29.59 -59.01 5.86
C ASN A 858 28.85 -58.11 6.87
N ILE A 859 29.37 -56.92 7.18
CA ILE A 859 28.67 -55.92 8.00
C ILE A 859 27.32 -55.57 7.37
N CYS A 860 27.27 -55.29 6.06
CA CYS A 860 26.02 -54.94 5.38
C CYS A 860 25.02 -56.11 5.36
N LYS A 861 25.47 -57.34 5.06
CA LYS A 861 24.61 -58.53 5.09
C LYS A 861 23.99 -58.78 6.47
N ASN A 862 24.75 -58.57 7.54
CA ASN A 862 24.29 -58.78 8.91
C ASN A 862 23.12 -57.85 9.29
N ILE A 863 23.04 -56.65 8.70
CA ILE A 863 21.90 -55.73 8.85
C ILE A 863 20.84 -55.88 7.74
N LYS A 864 20.85 -57.00 7.01
CA LYS A 864 19.97 -57.32 5.87
C LYS A 864 20.06 -56.33 4.68
N GLY A 865 21.19 -55.64 4.55
CA GLY A 865 21.50 -54.75 3.44
C GLY A 865 22.58 -55.30 2.50
N SER A 866 23.00 -54.49 1.55
CA SER A 866 24.17 -54.74 0.69
C SER A 866 25.14 -53.57 0.72
N LEU A 867 26.37 -53.78 0.22
CA LEU A 867 27.17 -52.67 -0.27
C LEU A 867 26.43 -51.99 -1.45
N PRO A 868 26.63 -50.68 -1.68
CA PRO A 868 26.15 -49.98 -2.86
C PRO A 868 26.49 -50.70 -4.16
N SER A 869 25.52 -50.76 -5.07
CA SER A 869 25.61 -51.41 -6.38
C SER A 869 26.69 -50.79 -7.28
N SER A 870 26.93 -49.49 -7.13
CA SER A 870 27.77 -48.70 -8.03
C SER A 870 28.19 -47.37 -7.39
N ILE A 871 29.17 -46.70 -8.01
CA ILE A 871 29.51 -45.31 -7.68
C ILE A 871 28.32 -44.37 -7.95
N LYS A 872 27.47 -44.66 -8.96
CA LYS A 872 26.31 -43.81 -9.29
C LYS A 872 25.33 -43.73 -8.12
N GLU A 873 25.00 -44.86 -7.49
CA GLU A 873 24.07 -44.89 -6.33
C GLU A 873 24.56 -44.02 -5.16
N LEU A 874 25.87 -43.99 -4.91
CA LEU A 874 26.47 -43.11 -3.89
C LEU A 874 26.55 -41.65 -4.34
N LYS A 875 26.72 -41.36 -5.64
CA LYS A 875 26.64 -39.98 -6.13
C LYS A 875 25.20 -39.46 -6.13
N ASP A 876 24.22 -40.25 -6.53
CA ASP A 876 22.80 -39.88 -6.47
C ASP A 876 22.41 -39.50 -5.03
N LEU A 877 22.86 -40.27 -4.04
CA LEU A 877 22.70 -39.95 -2.61
C LEU A 877 23.39 -38.63 -2.22
N TYR A 878 24.60 -38.37 -2.71
CA TYR A 878 25.31 -37.12 -2.44
C TYR A 878 24.67 -35.92 -3.16
N ASP A 879 24.10 -36.10 -4.35
CA ASP A 879 23.40 -35.04 -5.08
C ASP A 879 22.07 -34.66 -4.40
N ASP A 880 21.39 -35.62 -3.74
CA ASP A 880 20.24 -35.37 -2.86
C ASP A 880 20.62 -34.73 -1.51
N TRP A 881 21.64 -35.27 -0.81
CA TRP A 881 21.93 -34.95 0.60
C TRP A 881 23.17 -34.07 0.85
N GLY A 882 24.03 -33.88 -0.14
CA GLY A 882 25.34 -33.23 0.00
C GLY A 882 26.33 -34.01 0.86
N ALA A 883 27.39 -33.33 1.27
CA ALA A 883 28.44 -33.92 2.10
C ALA A 883 27.90 -34.40 3.45
N ALA A 884 28.09 -35.68 3.76
CA ALA A 884 27.51 -36.34 4.94
C ALA A 884 27.92 -35.66 6.26
N ASN A 885 29.13 -35.09 6.35
CA ASN A 885 29.61 -34.38 7.54
C ASN A 885 28.94 -33.02 7.81
N LYS A 886 27.89 -32.66 7.06
CA LYS A 886 26.97 -31.57 7.39
C LYS A 886 25.91 -31.97 8.41
N TYR A 887 25.67 -33.26 8.60
CA TYR A 887 24.69 -33.79 9.55
C TYR A 887 25.34 -34.16 10.87
N GLN A 888 24.70 -33.85 12.00
CA GLN A 888 25.30 -33.91 13.34
C GLN A 888 25.85 -35.29 13.74
N HIS A 889 25.37 -36.37 13.11
CA HIS A 889 25.84 -37.74 13.36
C HIS A 889 27.23 -38.05 12.76
N TYR A 890 27.67 -37.29 11.75
CA TYR A 890 28.86 -37.60 10.95
C TYR A 890 30.00 -36.61 11.23
N SER A 891 30.95 -37.01 12.07
CA SER A 891 32.14 -36.21 12.41
C SER A 891 33.34 -36.45 11.48
N GLN A 892 33.26 -37.40 10.55
CA GLN A 892 34.37 -37.82 9.71
C GLN A 892 34.64 -36.81 8.58
N GLU A 893 35.89 -36.37 8.42
CA GLU A 893 36.28 -35.48 7.31
C GLU A 893 36.25 -36.15 5.91
N SER A 894 36.06 -37.47 5.86
CA SER A 894 36.08 -38.31 4.66
C SER A 894 35.31 -39.59 4.97
N ILE A 895 34.35 -39.94 4.12
CA ILE A 895 33.59 -41.20 4.22
C ILE A 895 33.73 -41.90 2.87
N THR A 896 34.95 -42.36 2.59
CA THR A 896 35.26 -43.23 1.46
C THR A 896 34.54 -44.57 1.67
N ALA A 897 33.72 -44.98 0.71
CA ALA A 897 32.79 -46.10 0.81
C ALA A 897 33.05 -47.14 -0.29
N TRP A 898 32.99 -48.44 0.04
CA TRP A 898 33.10 -49.53 -0.93
C TRP A 898 31.83 -49.68 -1.79
N THR A 899 31.99 -50.01 -3.07
CA THR A 899 30.89 -50.47 -3.95
C THR A 899 31.09 -51.93 -4.35
N LEU A 900 30.01 -52.64 -4.70
CA LEU A 900 30.07 -54.04 -5.13
C LEU A 900 31.05 -54.26 -6.30
N GLN A 901 31.80 -55.37 -6.25
CA GLN A 901 32.71 -55.76 -7.32
C GLN A 901 31.96 -56.24 -8.58
N THR A 902 32.30 -55.66 -9.72
CA THR A 902 32.00 -56.21 -11.05
C THR A 902 32.70 -57.56 -11.25
N SER A 903 32.28 -58.34 -12.26
CA SER A 903 32.92 -59.63 -12.60
C SER A 903 34.42 -59.48 -12.93
N LYS A 904 34.81 -58.38 -13.57
CA LYS A 904 36.22 -58.00 -13.83
C LYS A 904 36.98 -57.78 -12.51
N ASN A 905 36.40 -57.00 -11.59
CA ASN A 905 37.02 -56.60 -10.35
C ASN A 905 37.32 -57.79 -9.42
N LYS A 906 36.44 -58.80 -9.42
CA LYS A 906 36.63 -60.07 -8.70
C LYS A 906 37.89 -60.82 -9.15
N VAL A 907 38.17 -60.84 -10.46
CA VAL A 907 39.38 -61.49 -11.02
C VAL A 907 40.64 -60.70 -10.69
N GLN A 908 40.53 -59.38 -10.56
CA GLN A 908 41.66 -58.47 -10.33
C GLN A 908 41.98 -58.20 -8.85
N GLY A 909 41.19 -58.70 -7.89
CA GLY A 909 41.42 -58.44 -6.46
C GLY A 909 41.22 -56.99 -6.03
N VAL A 910 40.46 -56.21 -6.81
CA VAL A 910 40.19 -54.78 -6.56
C VAL A 910 38.69 -54.51 -6.43
N ALA A 911 38.33 -53.34 -5.92
CA ALA A 911 36.98 -52.80 -5.99
C ALA A 911 37.00 -51.30 -6.32
N SER A 912 35.81 -50.73 -6.44
CA SER A 912 35.57 -49.30 -6.64
C SER A 912 35.12 -48.64 -5.34
N THR A 913 35.41 -47.35 -5.18
CA THR A 913 34.98 -46.54 -4.02
C THR A 913 34.51 -45.15 -4.41
N TYR A 914 33.68 -44.52 -3.59
CA TYR A 914 33.29 -43.10 -3.68
C TYR A 914 33.29 -42.46 -2.28
N ASP A 915 33.55 -41.16 -2.16
CA ASP A 915 33.60 -40.48 -0.85
C ASP A 915 32.40 -39.57 -0.63
N LEU A 916 31.55 -39.91 0.35
CA LEU A 916 30.33 -39.19 0.70
C LEU A 916 30.56 -37.82 1.37
N VAL A 917 31.81 -37.37 1.49
CA VAL A 917 32.18 -36.01 1.94
C VAL A 917 33.00 -35.26 0.90
N ARG A 918 33.76 -35.96 0.04
CA ARG A 918 34.78 -35.36 -0.85
C ARG A 918 34.57 -35.61 -2.35
N GLU A 919 33.48 -36.25 -2.77
CA GLU A 919 33.15 -36.59 -4.18
C GLU A 919 34.30 -37.26 -4.95
N ASN A 920 35.08 -38.12 -4.30
CA ASN A 920 36.30 -38.70 -4.88
C ASN A 920 36.10 -40.16 -5.35
N PRO A 921 35.68 -40.41 -6.61
CA PRO A 921 35.54 -41.76 -7.15
C PRO A 921 36.90 -42.40 -7.49
N LEU A 922 37.18 -43.56 -6.93
CA LEU A 922 38.29 -44.42 -7.34
C LEU A 922 37.74 -45.66 -8.03
N ILE A 923 37.89 -45.70 -9.36
CA ILE A 923 37.34 -46.74 -10.22
C ILE A 923 38.34 -47.89 -10.39
N ASP A 924 37.93 -49.10 -10.01
CA ASP A 924 38.59 -50.39 -10.26
C ASP A 924 40.10 -50.44 -9.89
N LYS A 925 40.47 -49.77 -8.79
CA LYS A 925 41.89 -49.54 -8.41
C LYS A 925 42.20 -49.79 -6.93
N VAL A 926 41.19 -50.05 -6.09
CA VAL A 926 41.40 -50.20 -4.65
C VAL A 926 41.51 -51.67 -4.28
N ASP A 927 42.69 -52.08 -3.80
CA ASP A 927 43.01 -53.42 -3.28
C ASP A 927 42.04 -53.84 -2.16
N ILE A 928 41.31 -54.94 -2.37
CA ILE A 928 40.22 -55.37 -1.47
C ILE A 928 40.70 -55.86 -0.10
N ALA A 929 41.99 -56.21 0.05
CA ALA A 929 42.55 -56.74 1.28
C ALA A 929 42.99 -55.63 2.27
N ARG A 930 42.86 -54.35 1.89
CA ARG A 930 43.26 -53.21 2.72
C ARG A 930 42.08 -52.61 3.47
N ASN A 931 42.32 -52.17 4.70
CA ASN A 931 41.40 -51.35 5.49
C ASN A 931 41.29 -49.92 4.93
N TYR A 932 40.73 -49.79 3.72
CA TYR A 932 40.79 -48.56 2.92
C TYR A 932 39.53 -47.70 3.03
N ALA A 933 38.35 -48.31 3.12
CA ALA A 933 37.06 -47.61 3.07
C ALA A 933 36.11 -48.12 4.18
N TYR A 934 35.10 -47.32 4.50
CA TYR A 934 34.06 -47.66 5.48
C TYR A 934 33.05 -48.66 4.90
N ALA A 935 32.42 -49.43 5.79
CA ALA A 935 31.25 -50.22 5.44
C ALA A 935 30.02 -49.32 5.37
N VAL A 936 29.69 -48.86 4.16
CA VAL A 936 28.43 -48.16 3.85
C VAL A 936 27.45 -49.16 3.27
N CYS A 937 26.23 -49.16 3.77
CA CYS A 937 25.26 -50.24 3.57
C CYS A 937 23.87 -49.69 3.20
N VAL A 938 23.29 -50.20 2.13
CA VAL A 938 21.95 -49.86 1.62
C VAL A 938 20.93 -50.89 2.13
N ARG A 939 19.77 -50.44 2.61
CA ARG A 939 18.66 -51.27 3.14
C ARG A 939 17.30 -50.85 2.61
#